data_AF-D8S7L0-F1
#
_entry.id   AF-D8S7L0-F1
#
_cell.length_a   1.000
_cell.length_b   1.000
_cell.length_c   1.000
_cell.angle_alpha   90.00
_cell.angle_beta   90.00
_cell.angle_gamma   90.00
#
_symmetry.space_group_name_H-M   'P 1'
#
loop_
_entity.id
_entity.type
_entity.pdbx_description
1 polymer ?
#
loop_
_entity_poly.entity_id
_entity_poly.type
_entity_poly.pdbx_seq_one_letter_code
_entity_poly.pdbx_strand_id
1 'polypeptide(L)'
;MKKEDVLRDYYDMCNGTFKCIERRRCSGCKKLASLSSQHLFGVPPTTPASQLKPVHLKNIVQDLYRRARNNQKLLQDNKLLLHRWYEQRLLLGSLCVDATRRGISVLTVVEADDGTTCILHVFNAIQPSSRQEELRKMFPKGIKVVITRPSIGCLHPSVTPVVLYVQSPGNLDFVGVATSPPEKLVAMPPQELRKEGNALFAQGSYLVAIQYYSDCVAASLGRKDGGEEMKLEAVLAISNRAEAWLKLGMYEKAIADSNRAIGMDAFHAKSFYRKGRALMAIQEHVEARVSLKSAAKYSSDGDAKKEILEALAKCKVFLQQSQKGVYDVGDYVSSGCNAEHAPKCSDYVGPVEVRLTRDGRGRGLFVTKKVRLGELLLVSNNISFASCVKEEAGAAESELLVGALKACRSSQKIIHQLYAIDDAASVPSMKIFRPNLGYEGAMPPEEAPPLDVARIQGAVKAAYFPWTMLGQSECSKSRVWGLPAFVNHSCLPNVSKLEVGKATMFHAARDLHAGDELLISYVDPYAPWSTERRKALVEDWGFECHCRRCCLERSNKELLRDLLPLDDSLKYDSIEKCTQLLASVEERLGRVAGMSKDDKDLIRVTLFDFYGPLSVSGKKSADASGGHEALKLITPDRLFRLLHSTAPGHPKTLVFMSYLARFRESPSDVCHFLMDEFTAAYGSQCACLAWKVLQSYFEAALENFMEVGGLVEYRVCKCWFAEDKGFRVECLM
;
A
#
# COMPACT_ATOMS: atom_id res chain seq x y z
N MET A 1 -27.31 -26.01 23.78
CA MET A 1 -26.98 -25.95 22.33
C MET A 1 -25.53 -26.39 22.16
N LYS A 2 -25.19 -27.08 21.06
CA LYS A 2 -23.78 -27.34 20.74
C LYS A 2 -23.10 -26.02 20.38
N LYS A 3 -21.79 -25.90 20.61
CA LYS A 3 -21.03 -24.65 20.37
C LYS A 3 -21.12 -24.21 18.91
N GLU A 4 -21.17 -25.17 17.99
CA GLU A 4 -21.32 -24.99 16.55
C GLU A 4 -22.69 -24.41 16.16
N ASP A 5 -23.76 -24.77 16.87
CA ASP A 5 -25.12 -24.28 16.60
C ASP A 5 -25.24 -22.81 16.99
N VAL A 6 -24.66 -22.43 18.15
CA VAL A 6 -24.62 -21.04 18.63
C VAL A 6 -23.93 -20.10 17.63
N LEU A 7 -22.82 -20.56 17.04
CA LEU A 7 -22.08 -19.78 16.04
C LEU A 7 -22.89 -19.59 14.75
N ARG A 8 -23.60 -20.65 14.32
CA ARG A 8 -24.44 -20.64 13.12
C ARG A 8 -25.64 -19.70 13.28
N ASP A 9 -26.34 -19.78 14.41
CA ASP A 9 -27.48 -18.92 14.72
C ASP A 9 -27.09 -17.44 14.73
N TYR A 10 -25.91 -17.11 15.30
CA TYR A 10 -25.39 -15.75 15.27
C TYR A 10 -25.03 -15.27 13.87
N TYR A 11 -24.41 -16.14 13.06
CA TYR A 11 -24.08 -15.86 11.66
C TYR A 11 -25.34 -15.54 10.85
N ASP A 12 -26.39 -16.35 11.00
CA ASP A 12 -27.66 -16.20 10.29
C ASP A 12 -28.43 -14.96 10.74
N MET A 13 -28.51 -14.71 12.05
CA MET A 13 -29.10 -13.49 12.62
C MET A 13 -28.44 -12.23 12.04
N CYS A 14 -27.12 -12.26 11.97
CA CYS A 14 -26.32 -11.18 11.44
C CYS A 14 -26.58 -10.93 9.94
N ASN A 15 -26.73 -11.98 9.14
CA ASN A 15 -27.09 -11.88 7.72
C ASN A 15 -28.50 -11.33 7.52
N GLY A 16 -29.46 -11.74 8.36
CA GLY A 16 -30.82 -11.21 8.35
C GLY A 16 -30.87 -9.71 8.71
N THR A 17 -30.09 -9.31 9.72
CA THR A 17 -30.00 -7.91 10.18
C THR A 17 -29.34 -7.03 9.12
N PHE A 18 -28.28 -7.49 8.46
CA PHE A 18 -27.60 -6.73 7.39
C PHE A 18 -28.45 -6.56 6.14
N LYS A 19 -29.17 -7.60 5.69
CA LYS A 19 -30.15 -7.48 4.60
C LYS A 19 -31.24 -6.44 4.92
N CYS A 20 -31.55 -6.22 6.20
CA CYS A 20 -32.49 -5.19 6.64
C CYS A 20 -31.86 -3.78 6.67
N ILE A 21 -30.58 -3.68 7.08
CA ILE A 21 -29.77 -2.45 7.09
C ILE A 21 -29.47 -1.94 5.68
N GLU A 22 -28.99 -2.79 4.78
CA GLU A 22 -28.71 -2.44 3.37
C GLU A 22 -29.96 -1.93 2.66
N ARG A 23 -31.10 -2.56 2.92
CA ARG A 23 -32.39 -2.14 2.34
C ARG A 23 -33.00 -0.93 3.03
N ARG A 24 -32.37 -0.39 4.09
CA ARG A 24 -32.81 0.75 4.93
C ARG A 24 -34.28 0.66 5.36
N ARG A 25 -34.81 -0.56 5.53
CA ARG A 25 -36.26 -0.80 5.66
C ARG A 25 -36.82 -0.41 7.02
N CYS A 26 -35.99 -0.30 8.06
CA CYS A 26 -36.45 -0.05 9.42
C CYS A 26 -35.74 1.14 10.10
N SER A 27 -36.46 1.85 10.97
CA SER A 27 -35.96 3.02 11.73
C SER A 27 -34.80 2.67 12.67
N GLY A 28 -34.81 1.48 13.29
CA GLY A 28 -33.69 0.95 14.08
C GLY A 28 -32.45 0.64 13.23
N CYS A 29 -32.65 0.20 11.98
CA CYS A 29 -31.61 -0.17 11.02
C CYS A 29 -30.88 1.08 10.48
N LYS A 30 -31.62 2.18 10.26
CA LYS A 30 -31.05 3.49 9.93
C LYS A 30 -30.20 4.04 11.08
N LYS A 31 -30.58 3.78 12.33
CA LYS A 31 -29.79 4.14 13.53
C LYS A 31 -28.57 3.24 13.75
N LEU A 32 -28.67 1.93 13.51
CA LEU A 32 -27.52 1.00 13.53
C LEU A 32 -26.51 1.28 12.42
N ALA A 33 -26.96 1.71 11.24
CA ALA A 33 -26.08 2.21 10.19
C ALA A 33 -25.40 3.56 10.55
N SER A 34 -26.08 4.41 11.35
CA SER A 34 -25.51 5.65 11.89
C SER A 34 -24.63 5.45 13.14
N LEU A 35 -24.75 4.30 13.81
CA LEU A 35 -23.75 3.82 14.75
C LEU A 35 -22.56 3.33 13.92
N SER A 36 -21.84 4.29 13.35
CA SER A 36 -20.60 4.03 12.63
C SER A 36 -19.68 3.19 13.51
N SER A 37 -18.77 2.48 12.86
CA SER A 37 -17.49 2.01 13.40
C SER A 37 -17.03 2.75 14.68
N GLN A 38 -17.13 4.07 14.73
CA GLN A 38 -16.70 4.92 15.85
C GLN A 38 -17.38 4.65 17.21
N HIS A 39 -18.61 4.12 17.28
CA HIS A 39 -19.20 3.74 18.59
C HIS A 39 -18.77 2.34 19.05
N LEU A 40 -18.37 1.49 18.11
CA LEU A 40 -17.73 0.20 18.33
C LEU A 40 -16.21 0.32 18.39
N PHE A 41 -15.64 1.53 18.33
CA PHE A 41 -14.21 1.79 18.44
C PHE A 41 -13.97 2.87 19.51
N GLY A 42 -13.72 2.43 20.75
CA GLY A 42 -13.56 3.27 21.93
C GLY A 42 -12.29 4.12 21.91
N VAL A 43 -11.97 4.69 23.08
CA VAL A 43 -10.78 5.53 23.32
C VAL A 43 -9.51 4.80 22.84
N PRO A 44 -8.54 5.53 22.24
CA PRO A 44 -7.25 4.98 21.86
C PRO A 44 -6.63 4.18 23.01
N PRO A 45 -6.15 2.96 22.77
CA PRO A 45 -5.64 2.12 23.84
C PRO A 45 -4.34 2.72 24.41
N THR A 46 -4.32 2.95 25.72
CA THR A 46 -3.20 3.66 26.39
C THR A 46 -2.28 2.75 27.21
N THR A 47 -2.79 1.61 27.66
CA THR A 47 -2.09 0.72 28.61
C THR A 47 -1.31 -0.38 27.87
N PRO A 48 0.00 -0.60 28.14
CA PRO A 48 0.80 -1.70 27.56
C PRO A 48 0.25 -3.09 27.91
N ALA A 49 0.58 -4.11 27.09
CA ALA A 49 0.08 -5.47 27.28
C ALA A 49 0.51 -6.09 28.62
N SER A 50 1.74 -5.79 29.07
CA SER A 50 2.30 -6.24 30.36
C SER A 50 1.55 -5.74 31.59
N GLN A 51 0.76 -4.68 31.48
CA GLN A 51 0.03 -4.06 32.60
C GLN A 51 -1.46 -4.46 32.65
N LEU A 52 -1.92 -5.27 31.69
CA LEU A 52 -3.32 -5.70 31.62
C LEU A 52 -3.64 -6.72 32.71
N LYS A 53 -4.79 -6.56 33.37
CA LYS A 53 -5.25 -7.50 34.41
C LYS A 53 -6.24 -8.53 33.84
N PRO A 54 -6.21 -9.80 34.27
CA PRO A 54 -7.20 -10.78 33.84
C PRO A 54 -8.63 -10.35 34.16
N VAL A 55 -9.57 -10.77 33.32
CA VAL A 55 -11.00 -10.57 33.56
C VAL A 55 -11.74 -11.89 33.49
N HIS A 56 -12.63 -12.12 34.47
CA HIS A 56 -13.48 -13.30 34.51
C HIS A 56 -14.76 -13.03 33.72
N LEU A 57 -14.91 -13.74 32.60
CA LEU A 57 -16.02 -13.56 31.68
C LEU A 57 -17.35 -13.86 32.37
N LYS A 58 -17.41 -14.86 33.26
CA LYS A 58 -18.59 -15.23 34.03
C LYS A 58 -19.24 -14.03 34.73
N ASN A 59 -18.44 -13.21 35.41
CA ASN A 59 -18.94 -12.05 36.16
C ASN A 59 -19.51 -10.98 35.22
N ILE A 60 -18.86 -10.77 34.07
CA ILE A 60 -19.29 -9.80 33.07
C ILE A 60 -20.60 -10.24 32.42
N VAL A 61 -20.67 -11.51 32.02
CA VAL A 61 -21.86 -12.11 31.42
C VAL A 61 -23.06 -11.99 32.38
N GLN A 62 -22.86 -12.28 33.67
CA GLN A 62 -23.88 -12.10 34.69
C GLN A 62 -24.33 -10.64 34.88
N ASP A 63 -23.40 -9.67 34.89
CA ASP A 63 -23.72 -8.23 34.97
C ASP A 63 -24.53 -7.77 33.74
N LEU A 64 -24.11 -8.17 32.53
CA LEU A 64 -24.80 -7.85 31.29
C LEU A 64 -26.23 -8.40 31.30
N TYR A 65 -26.42 -9.68 31.64
CA TYR A 65 -27.75 -10.29 31.75
C TYR A 65 -28.62 -9.66 32.84
N ARG A 66 -28.03 -9.22 33.96
CA ARG A 66 -28.76 -8.53 35.03
C ARG A 66 -29.27 -7.16 34.59
N ARG A 67 -28.39 -6.34 33.97
CA ARG A 67 -28.75 -5.01 33.46
C ARG A 67 -29.79 -5.05 32.35
N ALA A 68 -29.66 -6.06 31.50
CA ALA A 68 -30.63 -6.42 30.49
C ALA A 68 -32.03 -6.63 31.09
N ARG A 69 -32.17 -7.51 32.08
CA ARG A 69 -33.45 -7.77 32.77
C ARG A 69 -34.02 -6.51 33.41
N ASN A 70 -33.17 -5.66 33.97
CA ASN A 70 -33.60 -4.43 34.64
C ASN A 70 -34.03 -3.31 33.67
N ASN A 71 -33.73 -3.41 32.37
CA ASN A 71 -34.03 -2.38 31.36
C ASN A 71 -35.06 -2.85 30.32
N GLN A 72 -36.19 -3.45 30.75
CA GLN A 72 -37.26 -3.95 29.88
C GLN A 72 -37.81 -2.93 28.87
N LYS A 73 -37.84 -1.64 29.20
CA LYS A 73 -38.33 -0.56 28.31
C LYS A 73 -37.43 -0.32 27.08
N LEU A 74 -36.11 -0.48 27.23
CA LEU A 74 -35.14 -0.32 26.14
C LEU A 74 -35.04 -1.56 25.23
N LEU A 75 -35.44 -2.73 25.74
CA LEU A 75 -35.54 -3.98 25.00
C LEU A 75 -36.71 -3.94 23.98
N GLN A 76 -37.82 -3.30 24.32
CA GLN A 76 -38.98 -3.15 23.42
C GLN A 76 -38.70 -2.25 22.20
N ASP A 77 -37.75 -1.32 22.32
CA ASP A 77 -37.42 -0.36 21.26
C ASP A 77 -36.28 -0.83 20.32
N ASN A 78 -35.76 -2.06 20.45
CA ASN A 78 -34.53 -2.53 19.76
C ASN A 78 -33.32 -1.61 19.99
N LYS A 79 -33.28 -0.88 21.11
CA LYS A 79 -32.31 0.22 21.36
C LYS A 79 -31.07 -0.21 22.14
N LEU A 80 -30.98 -1.44 22.65
CA LEU A 80 -29.96 -1.80 23.64
C LEU A 80 -28.84 -2.67 23.07
N LEU A 81 -27.84 -2.05 22.44
CA LEU A 81 -26.48 -2.62 22.39
C LEU A 81 -25.87 -2.39 23.77
N LEU A 82 -25.91 -3.40 24.65
CA LEU A 82 -25.11 -3.36 25.87
C LEU A 82 -23.67 -3.66 25.46
N HIS A 83 -22.91 -2.61 25.23
CA HIS A 83 -21.52 -2.69 24.80
C HIS A 83 -20.61 -2.11 25.89
N ARG A 84 -19.53 -2.82 26.22
CA ARG A 84 -18.56 -2.35 27.21
C ARG A 84 -17.14 -2.66 26.79
N TRP A 85 -16.30 -1.66 26.96
CA TRP A 85 -14.86 -1.72 26.76
C TRP A 85 -14.12 -2.06 28.04
N TYR A 86 -13.13 -2.93 27.96
CA TYR A 86 -12.24 -3.26 29.08
C TYR A 86 -10.78 -2.97 28.72
N GLU A 87 -10.43 -1.68 28.62
CA GLU A 87 -9.13 -1.21 28.11
C GLU A 87 -7.92 -1.67 28.95
N GLN A 88 -8.09 -1.88 30.26
CA GLN A 88 -7.02 -2.33 31.17
C GLN A 88 -7.12 -3.82 31.54
N ARG A 89 -7.79 -4.60 30.69
CA ARG A 89 -8.01 -6.02 30.94
C ARG A 89 -7.56 -6.90 29.79
N LEU A 90 -7.29 -8.15 30.13
CA LEU A 90 -7.10 -9.24 29.18
C LEU A 90 -8.06 -10.38 29.52
N LEU A 91 -8.43 -11.16 28.52
CA LEU A 91 -9.17 -12.41 28.67
C LEU A 91 -8.32 -13.57 28.17
N LEU A 92 -8.26 -14.63 28.96
CA LEU A 92 -7.63 -15.89 28.59
C LEU A 92 -8.71 -16.89 28.20
N GLY A 93 -8.48 -17.63 27.13
CA GLY A 93 -9.37 -18.71 26.73
C GLY A 93 -8.83 -19.54 25.58
N SER A 94 -9.66 -20.44 25.07
CA SER A 94 -9.31 -21.40 24.03
C SER A 94 -10.30 -21.33 22.86
N LEU A 95 -9.79 -21.27 21.64
CA LEU A 95 -10.64 -21.37 20.44
C LEU A 95 -11.19 -22.79 20.36
N CYS A 96 -12.50 -22.97 20.37
CA CYS A 96 -13.12 -24.29 20.48
C CYS A 96 -13.93 -24.70 19.25
N VAL A 97 -14.17 -23.77 18.33
CA VAL A 97 -14.90 -24.01 17.07
C VAL A 97 -14.05 -23.54 15.89
N ASP A 98 -14.16 -24.22 14.75
CA ASP A 98 -13.48 -23.79 13.53
C ASP A 98 -13.88 -22.35 13.17
N ALA A 99 -12.87 -21.54 12.86
CA ALA A 99 -13.07 -20.16 12.49
C ALA A 99 -13.81 -20.04 11.15
N THR A 100 -14.85 -19.23 11.09
CA THR A 100 -15.69 -19.00 9.91
C THR A 100 -15.49 -17.58 9.39
N ARG A 101 -15.45 -17.42 8.07
CA ARG A 101 -15.33 -16.13 7.41
C ARG A 101 -16.64 -15.34 7.44
N ARG A 102 -16.52 -14.02 7.62
CA ARG A 102 -17.58 -13.05 7.29
C ARG A 102 -16.98 -11.74 6.76
N GLY A 103 -17.06 -11.49 5.45
CA GLY A 103 -16.40 -10.34 4.83
C GLY A 103 -14.88 -10.40 5.09
N ILE A 104 -14.33 -9.34 5.67
CA ILE A 104 -12.93 -9.24 6.16
C ILE A 104 -12.77 -9.65 7.64
N SER A 105 -13.85 -10.11 8.28
CA SER A 105 -13.87 -10.52 9.69
C SER A 105 -13.90 -12.03 9.85
N VAL A 106 -13.48 -12.49 11.03
CA VAL A 106 -13.48 -13.90 11.43
C VAL A 106 -14.38 -14.09 12.64
N LEU A 107 -15.18 -15.15 12.61
CA LEU A 107 -16.06 -15.58 13.69
C LEU A 107 -15.61 -16.94 14.21
N THR A 108 -15.47 -17.09 15.52
CA THR A 108 -15.19 -18.37 16.18
C THR A 108 -15.82 -18.36 17.58
N VAL A 109 -15.60 -19.39 18.38
CA VAL A 109 -16.05 -19.46 19.77
C VAL A 109 -14.82 -19.59 20.65
N VAL A 110 -14.74 -18.75 21.68
CA VAL A 110 -13.74 -18.87 22.74
C VAL A 110 -14.40 -19.43 23.99
N GLU A 111 -13.72 -20.37 24.63
CA GLU A 111 -14.02 -20.86 25.97
C GLU A 111 -13.02 -20.22 26.92
N ALA A 112 -13.49 -19.33 27.79
CA ALA A 112 -12.67 -18.69 28.80
C ALA A 112 -12.21 -19.69 29.86
N ASP A 113 -11.13 -19.37 30.58
CA ASP A 113 -10.59 -20.25 31.64
C ASP A 113 -11.58 -20.55 32.78
N ASP A 114 -12.62 -19.72 32.95
CA ASP A 114 -13.71 -19.95 33.90
C ASP A 114 -14.82 -20.88 33.38
N GLY A 115 -14.63 -21.48 32.20
CA GLY A 115 -15.58 -22.37 31.51
C GLY A 115 -16.68 -21.64 30.74
N THR A 116 -16.72 -20.31 30.77
CA THR A 116 -17.73 -19.53 30.05
C THR A 116 -17.41 -19.47 28.56
N THR A 117 -18.40 -19.74 27.71
CA THR A 117 -18.24 -19.66 26.26
C THR A 117 -18.85 -18.39 25.69
N CYS A 118 -18.21 -17.82 24.68
CA CYS A 118 -18.73 -16.68 23.94
C CYS A 118 -18.26 -16.68 22.49
N ILE A 119 -18.99 -15.96 21.64
CA ILE A 119 -18.59 -15.77 20.25
C ILE A 119 -17.46 -14.77 20.21
N LEU A 120 -16.39 -15.09 19.49
CA LEU A 120 -15.31 -14.18 19.18
C LEU A 120 -15.49 -13.66 17.75
N HIS A 121 -15.68 -12.35 17.61
CA HIS A 121 -15.76 -11.63 16.35
C HIS A 121 -14.53 -10.74 16.17
N VAL A 122 -13.64 -11.17 15.27
CA VAL A 122 -12.38 -10.48 14.97
C VAL A 122 -12.53 -9.71 13.66
N PHE A 123 -12.54 -8.38 13.74
CA PHE A 123 -12.58 -7.49 12.58
C PHE A 123 -11.20 -7.37 11.92
N ASN A 124 -11.18 -6.91 10.66
CA ASN A 124 -9.96 -6.63 9.89
C ASN A 124 -8.95 -7.79 9.92
N ALA A 125 -9.45 -9.02 9.89
CA ALA A 125 -8.66 -10.21 10.17
C ALA A 125 -8.08 -10.87 8.92
N ILE A 126 -8.81 -10.79 7.82
CA ILE A 126 -8.54 -11.54 6.59
C ILE A 126 -8.83 -10.66 5.38
N GLN A 127 -8.20 -10.99 4.26
CA GLN A 127 -8.49 -10.31 2.99
C GLN A 127 -9.81 -10.83 2.40
N PRO A 128 -10.47 -10.04 1.53
CA PRO A 128 -11.64 -10.51 0.80
C PRO A 128 -11.37 -11.74 -0.09
N SER A 129 -10.12 -12.02 -0.44
CA SER A 129 -9.71 -13.21 -1.20
C SER A 129 -9.37 -14.42 -0.33
N SER A 130 -9.30 -14.27 1.00
CA SER A 130 -8.83 -15.33 1.89
C SER A 130 -9.75 -16.55 1.90
N ARG A 131 -9.13 -17.74 1.83
CA ARG A 131 -9.82 -19.04 1.77
C ARG A 131 -9.99 -19.66 3.16
N GLN A 132 -10.98 -20.54 3.31
CA GLN A 132 -11.31 -21.20 4.58
C GLN A 132 -10.12 -21.96 5.19
N GLU A 133 -9.26 -22.56 4.37
CA GLU A 133 -8.05 -23.25 4.84
C GLU A 133 -7.02 -22.29 5.47
N GLU A 134 -6.91 -21.06 4.96
CA GLU A 134 -6.05 -20.03 5.52
C GLU A 134 -6.57 -19.59 6.90
N LEU A 135 -7.89 -19.47 7.04
CA LEU A 135 -8.53 -19.16 8.33
C LEU A 135 -8.20 -20.21 9.40
N ARG A 136 -8.26 -21.51 9.05
CA ARG A 136 -7.90 -22.59 9.98
C ARG A 136 -6.44 -22.52 10.43
N LYS A 137 -5.54 -22.01 9.57
CA LYS A 137 -4.13 -21.80 9.93
C LYS A 137 -3.92 -20.53 10.77
N MET A 138 -4.70 -19.47 10.53
CA MET A 138 -4.62 -18.20 11.25
C MET A 138 -5.32 -18.24 12.62
N PHE A 139 -6.38 -19.04 12.75
CA PHE A 139 -7.16 -19.24 13.96
C PHE A 139 -7.38 -20.73 14.21
N PRO A 140 -6.32 -21.49 14.59
CA PRO A 140 -6.44 -22.93 14.78
C PRO A 140 -7.40 -23.28 15.91
N LYS A 141 -8.31 -24.23 15.66
CA LYS A 141 -9.14 -24.81 16.72
C LYS A 141 -8.24 -25.49 17.76
N GLY A 142 -8.60 -25.30 19.03
CA GLY A 142 -7.85 -25.78 20.18
C GLY A 142 -6.69 -24.87 20.57
N ILE A 143 -6.43 -23.74 19.93
CA ILE A 143 -5.35 -22.84 20.39
C ILE A 143 -5.82 -21.99 21.58
N LYS A 144 -4.98 -21.83 22.60
CA LYS A 144 -5.15 -20.85 23.67
C LYS A 144 -4.78 -19.47 23.17
N VAL A 145 -5.63 -18.50 23.49
CA VAL A 145 -5.53 -17.12 23.06
C VAL A 145 -5.66 -16.18 24.25
N VAL A 146 -4.83 -15.16 24.25
CA VAL A 146 -4.94 -13.98 25.09
C VAL A 146 -5.59 -12.88 24.25
N ILE A 147 -6.77 -12.45 24.67
CA ILE A 147 -7.51 -11.36 24.04
C ILE A 147 -7.24 -10.12 24.85
N THR A 148 -6.41 -9.23 24.31
CA THR A 148 -6.10 -7.96 24.96
C THR A 148 -7.21 -6.95 24.70
N ARG A 149 -7.61 -6.21 25.75
CA ARG A 149 -8.60 -5.12 25.69
C ARG A 149 -9.94 -5.56 25.07
N PRO A 150 -10.56 -6.63 25.59
CA PRO A 150 -11.76 -7.18 25.00
C PRO A 150 -12.89 -6.14 25.04
N SER A 151 -13.57 -5.98 23.92
CA SER A 151 -14.85 -5.27 23.89
C SER A 151 -15.98 -6.29 23.89
N ILE A 152 -16.92 -6.18 24.82
CA ILE A 152 -17.94 -7.20 25.05
C ILE A 152 -19.30 -6.59 24.79
N GLY A 153 -20.08 -7.23 23.94
CA GLY A 153 -21.43 -6.80 23.63
C GLY A 153 -22.47 -7.91 23.63
N CYS A 154 -23.72 -7.50 23.79
CA CYS A 154 -24.91 -8.32 23.62
C CYS A 154 -25.99 -7.47 22.93
N LEU A 155 -26.62 -8.03 21.89
CA LEU A 155 -27.66 -7.36 21.08
C LEU A 155 -29.05 -7.54 21.70
N HIS A 156 -29.39 -8.75 22.12
CA HIS A 156 -30.61 -9.05 22.86
C HIS A 156 -30.38 -10.18 23.90
N PRO A 157 -30.67 -9.97 25.19
CA PRO A 157 -30.33 -10.90 26.27
C PRO A 157 -31.14 -12.21 26.24
N SER A 158 -32.31 -12.20 25.61
CA SER A 158 -33.18 -13.38 25.53
C SER A 158 -32.91 -14.25 24.29
N VAL A 159 -32.06 -13.80 23.37
CA VAL A 159 -31.90 -14.41 22.03
C VAL A 159 -30.44 -14.47 21.56
N THR A 160 -29.58 -13.53 21.96
CA THR A 160 -28.21 -13.43 21.44
C THR A 160 -27.16 -13.91 22.44
N PRO A 161 -26.22 -14.76 22.01
CA PRO A 161 -25.06 -15.12 22.81
C PRO A 161 -24.20 -13.87 23.07
N VAL A 162 -23.41 -13.90 24.14
CA VAL A 162 -22.42 -12.85 24.41
C VAL A 162 -21.34 -12.88 23.33
N VAL A 163 -21.02 -11.71 22.79
CA VAL A 163 -20.04 -11.55 21.72
C VAL A 163 -18.86 -10.72 22.22
N LEU A 164 -17.66 -11.24 22.02
CA LEU A 164 -16.41 -10.53 22.13
C LEU A 164 -16.04 -9.93 20.79
N TYR A 165 -15.96 -8.62 20.73
CA TYR A 165 -15.53 -7.86 19.58
C TYR A 165 -14.05 -7.50 19.72
N VAL A 166 -13.28 -7.81 18.68
CA VAL A 166 -11.85 -7.54 18.59
C VAL A 166 -11.57 -6.79 17.30
N GLN A 167 -10.99 -5.60 17.38
CA GLN A 167 -10.83 -4.70 16.22
C GLN A 167 -9.83 -5.21 15.16
N SER A 168 -8.83 -5.97 15.58
CA SER A 168 -7.78 -6.50 14.73
C SER A 168 -7.21 -7.79 15.33
N PRO A 169 -6.73 -8.75 14.53
CA PRO A 169 -5.96 -9.89 15.04
C PRO A 169 -4.70 -9.49 15.83
N GLY A 170 -4.24 -8.24 15.71
CA GLY A 170 -3.14 -7.72 16.53
C GLY A 170 -3.47 -7.66 18.03
N ASN A 171 -4.75 -7.68 18.41
CA ASN A 171 -5.15 -7.74 19.82
C ASN A 171 -5.21 -9.17 20.36
N LEU A 172 -4.82 -10.17 19.56
CA LEU A 172 -4.78 -11.57 19.92
C LEU A 172 -3.33 -12.05 20.00
N ASP A 173 -2.95 -12.58 21.15
CA ASP A 173 -1.71 -13.34 21.32
C ASP A 173 -2.03 -14.81 21.53
N PHE A 174 -1.39 -15.68 20.74
CA PHE A 174 -1.56 -17.12 20.84
C PHE A 174 -0.49 -17.69 21.78
N VAL A 175 -0.90 -18.39 22.83
CA VAL A 175 -0.03 -18.73 23.98
C VAL A 175 0.00 -20.21 24.36
N GLY A 176 -0.79 -21.06 23.71
CA GLY A 176 -0.91 -22.46 24.09
C GLY A 176 -1.75 -23.28 23.13
N VAL A 177 -1.77 -24.60 23.31
CA VAL A 177 -2.82 -25.48 22.78
C VAL A 177 -3.64 -25.99 23.96
N ALA A 178 -4.96 -25.86 23.88
CA ALA A 178 -5.95 -26.44 24.76
C ALA A 178 -6.02 -27.94 24.49
N THR A 179 -5.11 -28.69 25.11
CA THR A 179 -5.29 -30.12 25.25
C THR A 179 -6.29 -30.39 26.37
N SER A 180 -7.07 -31.46 26.21
CA SER A 180 -7.69 -32.15 27.35
C SER A 180 -6.59 -32.58 28.33
N PRO A 181 -6.93 -32.81 29.62
CA PRO A 181 -6.38 -32.11 30.79
C PRO A 181 -4.84 -32.01 30.87
N PRO A 182 -4.30 -31.08 31.70
CA PRO A 182 -2.86 -30.79 31.83
C PRO A 182 -1.97 -31.99 32.22
N GLU A 183 -2.54 -33.13 32.59
CA GLU A 183 -1.82 -34.36 32.95
C GLU A 183 -1.18 -35.08 31.76
N LYS A 184 -1.62 -34.85 30.52
CA LYS A 184 -1.03 -35.50 29.32
C LYS A 184 0.01 -34.68 28.55
N LEU A 185 0.31 -33.45 28.98
CA LEU A 185 1.38 -32.62 28.39
C LEU A 185 2.59 -32.42 29.30
N VAL A 186 2.65 -33.13 30.43
CA VAL A 186 3.84 -33.21 31.30
C VAL A 186 4.42 -34.62 31.22
N ALA A 187 5.03 -34.96 30.07
CA ALA A 187 5.98 -36.09 29.96
C ALA A 187 6.71 -36.17 28.60
N MET A 188 6.39 -35.36 27.58
CA MET A 188 7.13 -35.45 26.30
C MET A 188 8.57 -34.94 26.46
N PRO A 189 9.60 -35.71 26.04
CA PRO A 189 10.97 -35.24 25.97
C PRO A 189 11.11 -34.00 25.06
N PRO A 190 12.00 -33.04 25.38
CA PRO A 190 12.21 -31.86 24.55
C PRO A 190 12.47 -32.16 23.07
N GLN A 191 13.22 -33.24 22.78
CA GLN A 191 13.52 -33.67 21.41
C GLN A 191 12.25 -34.04 20.64
N GLU A 192 11.27 -34.67 21.28
CA GLU A 192 9.99 -35.04 20.66
C GLU A 192 9.12 -33.82 20.41
N LEU A 193 9.06 -32.89 21.37
CA LEU A 193 8.36 -31.61 21.20
C LEU A 193 8.89 -30.85 19.98
N ARG A 194 10.21 -30.81 19.80
CA ARG A 194 10.83 -30.19 18.62
C ARG A 194 10.52 -30.94 17.32
N LYS A 195 10.49 -32.27 17.33
CA LYS A 195 10.13 -33.09 16.15
C LYS A 195 8.68 -32.84 15.72
N GLU A 196 7.76 -32.80 16.67
CA GLU A 196 6.34 -32.50 16.38
C GLU A 196 6.17 -31.08 15.85
N GLY A 197 6.87 -30.11 16.46
CA GLY A 197 6.95 -28.75 15.95
C GLY A 197 7.44 -28.67 14.50
N ASN A 198 8.45 -29.46 14.14
CA ASN A 198 8.96 -29.52 12.76
C ASN A 198 7.92 -30.13 11.79
N ALA A 199 7.20 -31.16 12.21
CA ALA A 199 6.14 -31.78 11.40
C ALA A 199 5.00 -30.79 11.12
N LEU A 200 4.53 -30.09 12.15
CA LEU A 200 3.52 -29.03 12.02
C LEU A 200 4.01 -27.86 11.19
N PHE A 201 5.29 -27.50 11.32
CA PHE A 201 5.92 -26.47 10.48
C PHE A 201 5.90 -26.86 9.00
N ALA A 202 6.23 -28.12 8.67
CA ALA A 202 6.20 -28.63 7.31
C ALA A 202 4.78 -28.62 6.70
N GLN A 203 3.74 -28.78 7.54
CA GLN A 203 2.34 -28.66 7.14
C GLN A 203 1.85 -27.20 6.99
N GLY A 204 2.69 -26.22 7.35
CA GLY A 204 2.34 -24.79 7.33
C GLY A 204 1.52 -24.33 8.53
N SER A 205 1.40 -25.15 9.58
CA SER A 205 0.71 -24.83 10.85
C SER A 205 1.64 -24.07 11.79
N TYR A 206 2.13 -22.90 11.36
CA TYR A 206 3.20 -22.18 12.03
C TYR A 206 2.87 -21.75 13.45
N LEU A 207 1.63 -21.30 13.74
CA LEU A 207 1.22 -20.89 15.09
C LEU A 207 1.27 -22.05 16.08
N VAL A 208 0.83 -23.24 15.66
CA VAL A 208 0.88 -24.44 16.51
C VAL A 208 2.33 -24.90 16.66
N ALA A 209 3.13 -24.89 15.59
CA ALA A 209 4.56 -25.22 15.65
C ALA A 209 5.32 -24.32 16.63
N ILE A 210 5.04 -23.01 16.64
CA ILE A 210 5.59 -22.04 17.60
C ILE A 210 5.31 -22.45 19.03
N GLN A 211 4.13 -23.00 19.30
CA GLN A 211 3.80 -23.49 20.64
C GLN A 211 4.68 -24.67 21.03
N TYR A 212 4.76 -25.69 20.18
CA TYR A 212 5.61 -26.86 20.44
C TYR A 212 7.09 -26.49 20.63
N TYR A 213 7.60 -25.52 19.87
CA TYR A 213 8.95 -24.98 20.11
C TYR A 213 9.05 -24.25 21.45
N SER A 214 8.03 -23.51 21.85
CA SER A 214 8.01 -22.80 23.14
C SER A 214 7.97 -23.79 24.32
N ASP A 215 7.16 -24.85 24.21
CA ASP A 215 7.07 -25.92 25.20
C ASP A 215 8.41 -26.69 25.28
N CYS A 216 9.04 -26.96 24.14
CA CYS A 216 10.39 -27.54 24.08
C CYS A 216 11.42 -26.69 24.84
N VAL A 217 11.39 -25.37 24.64
CA VAL A 217 12.30 -24.43 25.33
C VAL A 217 12.04 -24.43 26.84
N ALA A 218 10.78 -24.39 27.25
CA ALA A 218 10.40 -24.43 28.67
C ALA A 218 10.85 -25.75 29.33
N ALA A 219 10.60 -26.89 28.67
CA ALA A 219 10.99 -28.21 29.15
C ALA A 219 12.52 -28.42 29.20
N SER A 220 13.26 -27.81 28.26
CA SER A 220 14.73 -27.89 28.22
C SER A 220 15.38 -27.03 29.32
N LEU A 221 14.91 -25.79 29.49
CA LEU A 221 15.50 -24.83 30.44
C LEU A 221 14.96 -24.93 31.87
N GLY A 222 13.83 -25.61 32.08
CA GLY A 222 13.24 -25.82 33.40
C GLY A 222 13.91 -26.94 34.22
N ARG A 223 14.80 -27.74 33.62
CA ARG A 223 15.50 -28.84 34.31
C ARG A 223 16.76 -28.31 35.01
N LYS A 224 16.84 -28.48 36.34
CA LYS A 224 18.00 -28.06 37.15
C LYS A 224 19.29 -28.83 36.82
N ASP A 225 19.16 -30.07 36.35
CA ASP A 225 20.28 -30.93 35.94
C ASP A 225 20.54 -30.87 34.42
N GLY A 226 20.00 -29.86 33.73
CA GLY A 226 20.12 -29.70 32.28
C GLY A 226 21.54 -29.37 31.86
N GLY A 227 22.29 -30.39 31.43
CA GLY A 227 23.63 -30.24 30.84
C GLY A 227 23.60 -29.58 29.45
N GLU A 228 24.75 -29.63 28.76
CA GLU A 228 24.92 -29.02 27.43
C GLU A 228 23.91 -29.51 26.39
N GLU A 229 23.45 -30.76 26.49
CA GLU A 229 22.44 -31.33 25.59
C GLU A 229 21.09 -30.58 25.66
N MET A 230 20.60 -30.26 26.87
CA MET A 230 19.35 -29.53 27.03
C MET A 230 19.49 -28.08 26.55
N LYS A 231 20.68 -27.48 26.75
CA LYS A 231 20.98 -26.15 26.21
C LYS A 231 20.96 -26.16 24.68
N LEU A 232 21.55 -27.19 24.05
CA LEU A 232 21.54 -27.36 22.60
C LEU A 232 20.12 -27.54 22.07
N GLU A 233 19.30 -28.38 22.70
CA GLU A 233 17.90 -28.57 22.31
C GLU A 233 17.08 -27.28 22.40
N ALA A 234 17.28 -26.49 23.46
CA ALA A 234 16.67 -25.17 23.59
C ALA A 234 17.11 -24.22 22.44
N VAL A 235 18.41 -24.19 22.09
CA VAL A 235 18.93 -23.39 20.97
C VAL A 235 18.28 -23.78 19.64
N LEU A 236 18.17 -25.08 19.36
CA LEU A 236 17.54 -25.59 18.15
C LEU A 236 16.06 -25.20 18.07
N ALA A 237 15.32 -25.36 19.16
CA ALA A 237 13.91 -24.99 19.24
C ALA A 237 13.67 -23.48 19.08
N ILE A 238 14.45 -22.62 19.77
CA ILE A 238 14.38 -21.16 19.63
C ILE A 238 14.65 -20.76 18.18
N SER A 239 15.69 -21.34 17.58
CA SER A 239 16.04 -21.03 16.19
C SER A 239 14.90 -21.44 15.24
N ASN A 240 14.30 -22.63 15.41
CA ASN A 240 13.16 -23.07 14.59
C ASN A 240 11.91 -22.21 14.81
N ARG A 241 11.69 -21.72 16.03
CA ARG A 241 10.65 -20.73 16.33
C ARG A 241 10.87 -19.42 15.58
N ALA A 242 12.11 -18.94 15.46
CA ALA A 242 12.44 -17.79 14.63
C ALA A 242 12.09 -18.00 13.15
N GLU A 243 12.27 -19.21 12.59
CA GLU A 243 11.83 -19.51 11.23
C GLU A 243 10.31 -19.46 11.09
N ALA A 244 9.57 -20.00 12.07
CA ALA A 244 8.11 -19.91 12.07
C ALA A 244 7.62 -18.46 12.13
N TRP A 245 8.28 -17.61 12.92
CA TRP A 245 8.02 -16.17 12.92
C TRP A 245 8.31 -15.51 11.56
N LEU A 246 9.41 -15.88 10.89
CA LEU A 246 9.71 -15.42 9.52
C LEU A 246 8.60 -15.79 8.53
N LYS A 247 8.06 -17.02 8.61
CA LYS A 247 6.96 -17.48 7.75
C LYS A 247 5.65 -16.70 8.00
N LEU A 248 5.43 -16.27 9.24
CA LEU A 248 4.30 -15.41 9.60
C LEU A 248 4.53 -13.92 9.33
N GLY A 249 5.72 -13.52 8.88
CA GLY A 249 6.10 -12.12 8.69
C GLY A 249 6.32 -11.35 9.99
N MET A 250 6.49 -12.02 11.12
CA MET A 250 6.74 -11.43 12.44
C MET A 250 8.25 -11.20 12.63
N TYR A 251 8.83 -10.28 11.87
CA TYR A 251 10.28 -10.13 11.75
C TYR A 251 10.97 -9.74 13.07
N GLU A 252 10.37 -8.86 13.86
CA GLU A 252 10.94 -8.46 15.16
C GLU A 252 10.98 -9.63 16.16
N LYS A 253 9.92 -10.48 16.20
CA LYS A 253 9.91 -11.70 17.01
C LYS A 253 10.98 -12.69 16.53
N ALA A 254 11.18 -12.82 15.21
CA ALA A 254 12.24 -13.65 14.64
C ALA A 254 13.65 -13.14 15.00
N ILE A 255 13.86 -11.81 15.02
CA ILE A 255 15.13 -11.19 15.45
C ILE A 255 15.38 -11.47 16.93
N ALA A 256 14.37 -11.30 17.79
CA ALA A 256 14.47 -11.56 19.22
C ALA A 256 14.84 -13.02 19.51
N ASP A 257 14.15 -13.98 18.89
CA ASP A 257 14.48 -15.41 19.04
C ASP A 257 15.88 -15.73 18.48
N SER A 258 16.25 -15.14 17.34
CA SER A 258 17.58 -15.35 16.77
C SER A 258 18.69 -14.81 17.69
N ASN A 259 18.51 -13.61 18.25
CA ASN A 259 19.44 -13.03 19.23
C ASN A 259 19.54 -13.90 20.49
N ARG A 260 18.42 -14.41 21.00
CA ARG A 260 18.40 -15.32 22.16
C ARG A 260 19.17 -16.60 21.88
N ALA A 261 18.96 -17.22 20.72
CA ALA A 261 19.70 -18.41 20.32
C ALA A 261 21.21 -18.14 20.16
N ILE A 262 21.60 -17.01 19.56
CA ILE A 262 23.01 -16.60 19.41
C ILE A 262 23.66 -16.32 20.77
N GLY A 263 22.92 -15.74 21.72
CA GLY A 263 23.41 -15.53 23.09
C GLY A 263 23.66 -16.83 23.85
N MET A 264 22.98 -17.91 23.47
CA MET A 264 23.17 -19.24 24.06
C MET A 264 24.26 -20.04 23.35
N ASP A 265 24.33 -19.95 22.02
CA ASP A 265 25.36 -20.53 21.14
C ASP A 265 25.85 -19.48 20.13
N ALA A 266 27.03 -18.94 20.40
CA ALA A 266 27.63 -17.87 19.61
C ALA A 266 28.08 -18.30 18.20
N PHE A 267 28.06 -19.59 17.88
CA PHE A 267 28.48 -20.15 16.59
C PHE A 267 27.30 -20.71 15.78
N HIS A 268 26.06 -20.54 16.23
CA HIS A 268 24.89 -21.11 15.56
C HIS A 268 24.54 -20.40 14.24
N ALA A 269 25.06 -20.92 13.13
CA ALA A 269 24.93 -20.34 11.79
C ALA A 269 23.48 -20.07 11.35
N LYS A 270 22.55 -20.99 11.66
CA LYS A 270 21.13 -20.85 11.25
C LYS A 270 20.44 -19.66 11.92
N SER A 271 20.77 -19.37 13.18
CA SER A 271 20.20 -18.21 13.88
C SER A 271 20.73 -16.89 13.30
N PHE A 272 22.01 -16.81 12.95
CA PHE A 272 22.55 -15.65 12.24
C PHE A 272 21.89 -15.45 10.86
N TYR A 273 21.67 -16.54 10.12
CA TYR A 273 21.00 -16.48 8.82
C TYR A 273 19.55 -15.98 8.94
N ARG A 274 18.79 -16.51 9.91
CA ARG A 274 17.42 -16.11 10.22
C ARG A 274 17.33 -14.64 10.65
N LYS A 275 18.23 -14.19 11.53
CA LYS A 275 18.38 -12.78 11.90
C LYS A 275 18.62 -11.90 10.68
N GLY A 276 19.58 -12.28 9.83
CA GLY A 276 19.91 -11.56 8.61
C GLY A 276 18.71 -11.40 7.67
N ARG A 277 17.94 -12.47 7.43
CA ARG A 277 16.72 -12.44 6.62
C ARG A 277 15.64 -11.53 7.20
N ALA A 278 15.43 -11.58 8.52
CA ALA A 278 14.46 -10.72 9.19
C ALA A 278 14.84 -9.24 9.09
N LEU A 279 16.11 -8.90 9.32
CA LEU A 279 16.64 -7.54 9.21
C LEU A 279 16.53 -6.98 7.78
N MET A 280 16.81 -7.79 6.75
CA MET A 280 16.58 -7.38 5.36
C MET A 280 15.10 -7.06 5.08
N ALA A 281 14.17 -7.81 5.68
CA ALA A 281 12.75 -7.61 5.48
C ALA A 281 12.24 -6.30 6.09
N ILE A 282 12.85 -5.84 7.19
CA ILE A 282 12.55 -4.55 7.84
C ILE A 282 13.46 -3.39 7.41
N GLN A 283 14.20 -3.56 6.30
CA GLN A 283 15.09 -2.54 5.70
C GLN A 283 16.31 -2.13 6.55
N GLU A 284 16.77 -3.00 7.46
CA GLU A 284 17.98 -2.83 8.27
C GLU A 284 19.15 -3.64 7.67
N HIS A 285 19.55 -3.26 6.46
CA HIS A 285 20.51 -4.01 5.64
C HIS A 285 21.94 -3.97 6.19
N VAL A 286 22.32 -2.91 6.92
CA VAL A 286 23.66 -2.81 7.53
C VAL A 286 23.86 -3.92 8.56
N GLU A 287 22.93 -4.07 9.50
CA GLU A 287 22.98 -5.14 10.51
C GLU A 287 22.73 -6.52 9.88
N ALA A 288 21.85 -6.58 8.87
CA ALA A 288 21.62 -7.82 8.12
C ALA A 288 22.92 -8.37 7.52
N ARG A 289 23.72 -7.51 6.87
CA ARG A 289 25.00 -7.90 6.28
C ARG A 289 25.97 -8.46 7.33
N VAL A 290 26.03 -7.85 8.52
CA VAL A 290 26.88 -8.34 9.62
C VAL A 290 26.42 -9.74 10.04
N SER A 291 25.12 -9.92 10.26
CA SER A 291 24.54 -11.20 10.67
C SER A 291 24.77 -12.29 9.61
N LEU A 292 24.53 -12.00 8.34
CA LEU A 292 24.71 -12.96 7.25
C LEU A 292 26.18 -13.33 7.03
N LYS A 293 27.14 -12.41 7.24
CA LYS A 293 28.57 -12.73 7.20
C LYS A 293 28.96 -13.70 8.31
N SER A 294 28.45 -13.49 9.52
CA SER A 294 28.63 -14.45 10.63
C SER A 294 28.01 -15.81 10.29
N ALA A 295 26.80 -15.83 9.71
CA ALA A 295 26.18 -17.09 9.25
C ALA A 295 27.08 -17.85 8.26
N ALA A 296 27.64 -17.16 7.26
CA ALA A 296 28.50 -17.78 6.25
C ALA A 296 29.83 -18.28 6.84
N LYS A 297 30.36 -17.58 7.85
CA LYS A 297 31.57 -17.97 8.58
C LYS A 297 31.37 -19.25 9.38
N TYR A 298 30.22 -19.39 10.04
CA TYR A 298 29.96 -20.51 10.96
C TYR A 298 29.22 -21.69 10.30
N SER A 299 28.73 -21.55 9.06
CA SER A 299 28.09 -22.65 8.34
C SER A 299 29.12 -23.68 7.88
N SER A 300 28.97 -24.92 8.36
CA SER A 300 29.72 -26.10 7.91
C SER A 300 29.03 -26.83 6.73
N ASP A 301 27.72 -26.65 6.58
CA ASP A 301 26.91 -27.21 5.49
C ASP A 301 27.07 -26.38 4.22
N GLY A 302 27.46 -27.04 3.11
CA GLY A 302 27.73 -26.43 1.81
C GLY A 302 26.48 -25.85 1.15
N ASP A 303 25.34 -26.53 1.24
CA ASP A 303 24.09 -26.08 0.63
C ASP A 303 23.52 -24.88 1.39
N ALA A 304 23.51 -24.97 2.72
CA ALA A 304 23.13 -23.84 3.58
C ALA A 304 24.06 -22.62 3.34
N LYS A 305 25.36 -22.85 3.15
CA LYS A 305 26.32 -21.78 2.86
C LYS A 305 26.03 -21.10 1.52
N LYS A 306 25.61 -21.86 0.50
CA LYS A 306 25.19 -21.29 -0.79
C LYS A 306 24.00 -20.35 -0.63
N GLU A 307 22.95 -20.77 0.09
CA GLU A 307 21.78 -19.92 0.37
C GLU A 307 22.17 -18.63 1.13
N ILE A 308 23.07 -18.74 2.10
CA ILE A 308 23.56 -17.57 2.85
C ILE A 308 24.32 -16.61 1.94
N LEU A 309 25.15 -17.12 1.02
CA LEU A 309 25.90 -16.29 0.07
C LEU A 309 24.98 -15.58 -0.93
N GLU A 310 23.89 -16.23 -1.38
CA GLU A 310 22.86 -15.61 -2.21
C GLU A 310 22.14 -14.48 -1.45
N ALA A 311 21.79 -14.71 -0.18
CA ALA A 311 21.22 -13.67 0.67
C ALA A 311 22.20 -12.51 0.90
N LEU A 312 23.49 -12.77 1.05
CA LEU A 312 24.54 -11.75 1.15
C LEU A 312 24.67 -10.92 -0.13
N ALA A 313 24.63 -11.57 -1.30
CA ALA A 313 24.68 -10.89 -2.59
C ALA A 313 23.48 -9.93 -2.74
N LYS A 314 22.28 -10.39 -2.40
CA LYS A 314 21.07 -9.57 -2.38
C LYS A 314 21.15 -8.41 -1.37
N CYS A 315 21.66 -8.67 -0.16
CA CYS A 315 21.88 -7.64 0.86
C CYS A 315 22.87 -6.57 0.40
N LYS A 316 23.90 -6.94 -0.37
CA LYS A 316 24.85 -5.99 -0.97
C LYS A 316 24.16 -5.06 -1.97
N VAL A 317 23.26 -5.58 -2.81
CA VAL A 317 22.45 -4.77 -3.73
C VAL A 317 21.54 -3.81 -2.94
N PHE A 318 20.84 -4.31 -1.92
CA PHE A 318 19.97 -3.47 -1.08
C PHE A 318 20.73 -2.38 -0.31
N LEU A 319 21.99 -2.62 0.08
CA LEU A 319 22.84 -1.58 0.66
C LEU A 319 23.22 -0.50 -0.36
N GLN A 320 23.54 -0.89 -1.60
CA GLN A 320 23.80 0.10 -2.66
C GLN A 320 22.56 0.95 -2.96
N GLN A 321 21.39 0.30 -3.03
CA GLN A 321 20.10 0.97 -3.19
C GLN A 321 19.83 1.96 -2.04
N SER A 322 19.81 1.46 -0.79
CA SER A 322 19.43 2.26 0.38
C SER A 322 20.41 3.37 0.75
N GLN A 323 21.70 3.23 0.45
CA GLN A 323 22.72 4.22 0.82
C GLN A 323 23.09 5.16 -0.33
N LYS A 324 23.04 4.68 -1.57
CA LYS A 324 23.55 5.43 -2.73
C LYS A 324 22.47 5.76 -3.76
N GLY A 325 21.26 5.24 -3.62
CA GLY A 325 20.18 5.46 -4.58
C GLY A 325 20.44 4.83 -5.94
N VAL A 326 21.23 3.75 -6.01
CA VAL A 326 21.57 3.08 -7.28
C VAL A 326 20.61 1.92 -7.52
N TYR A 327 19.80 2.00 -8.58
CA TYR A 327 18.79 1.01 -8.92
C TYR A 327 18.95 0.59 -10.38
N ASP A 328 19.03 -0.73 -10.61
CA ASP A 328 18.95 -1.28 -11.95
C ASP A 328 17.49 -1.62 -12.28
N VAL A 329 16.91 -0.81 -13.16
CA VAL A 329 15.56 -0.99 -13.70
C VAL A 329 15.58 -1.16 -15.22
N GLY A 330 16.76 -1.40 -15.82
CA GLY A 330 16.93 -1.43 -17.27
C GLY A 330 16.05 -2.47 -17.94
N ASP A 331 16.10 -3.71 -17.45
CA ASP A 331 15.28 -4.82 -17.97
C ASP A 331 13.79 -4.56 -17.76
N TYR A 332 13.41 -4.01 -16.60
CA TYR A 332 12.03 -3.64 -16.31
C TYR A 332 11.51 -2.61 -17.31
N VAL A 333 12.22 -1.52 -17.52
CA VAL A 333 11.81 -0.46 -18.47
C VAL A 333 11.82 -0.97 -19.91
N SER A 334 12.84 -1.74 -20.30
CA SER A 334 12.97 -2.31 -21.65
C SER A 334 11.87 -3.31 -21.98
N SER A 335 11.40 -4.07 -20.98
CA SER A 335 10.26 -4.98 -21.11
C SER A 335 8.90 -4.28 -21.18
N GLY A 336 8.90 -2.93 -21.24
CA GLY A 336 7.67 -2.17 -21.19
C GLY A 336 7.07 -2.11 -19.78
N CYS A 337 7.92 -2.02 -18.75
CA CYS A 337 7.45 -1.99 -17.36
C CYS A 337 6.60 -3.21 -16.96
N ASN A 338 6.88 -4.38 -17.56
CA ASN A 338 6.19 -5.63 -17.25
C ASN A 338 6.45 -6.03 -15.80
N ALA A 339 5.37 -6.31 -15.05
CA ALA A 339 5.43 -6.67 -13.65
C ALA A 339 6.29 -7.91 -13.34
N GLU A 340 6.44 -8.84 -14.29
CA GLU A 340 7.28 -10.03 -14.14
C GLU A 340 8.78 -9.71 -14.09
N HIS A 341 9.17 -8.64 -14.79
CA HIS A 341 10.55 -8.14 -14.84
C HIS A 341 10.84 -7.10 -13.74
N ALA A 342 9.87 -6.80 -12.86
CA ALA A 342 10.04 -5.77 -11.85
C ALA A 342 11.03 -6.20 -10.75
N PRO A 343 12.14 -5.47 -10.55
CA PRO A 343 13.11 -5.82 -9.51
C PRO A 343 12.55 -5.57 -8.10
N LYS A 344 13.03 -6.38 -7.14
CA LYS A 344 12.83 -6.07 -5.73
C LYS A 344 13.73 -4.90 -5.34
N CYS A 345 13.12 -3.87 -4.77
CA CYS A 345 13.81 -2.63 -4.40
C CYS A 345 13.87 -2.49 -2.87
N SER A 346 15.00 -2.04 -2.35
CA SER A 346 15.10 -1.45 -1.02
C SER A 346 14.55 -0.03 -1.04
N ASP A 347 14.12 0.48 0.11
CA ASP A 347 13.80 1.89 0.27
C ASP A 347 15.08 2.74 0.16
N TYR A 348 14.93 3.98 -0.30
CA TYR A 348 15.97 5.01 -0.35
C TYR A 348 15.35 6.37 -0.07
N VAL A 349 15.95 7.14 0.82
CA VAL A 349 15.52 8.52 1.11
C VAL A 349 16.69 9.43 0.77
N GLY A 350 16.56 10.16 -0.31
CA GLY A 350 17.57 11.11 -0.78
C GLY A 350 17.57 12.41 0.04
N PRO A 351 17.93 13.54 -0.58
CA PRO A 351 18.07 14.83 0.09
C PRO A 351 16.71 15.50 0.31
N VAL A 352 15.78 14.81 0.96
CA VAL A 352 14.42 15.29 1.23
C VAL A 352 14.08 15.30 2.72
N GLU A 353 13.18 16.19 3.11
CA GLU A 353 12.61 16.22 4.45
C GLU A 353 11.18 16.74 4.49
N VAL A 354 10.41 16.28 5.47
CA VAL A 354 9.05 16.79 5.71
C VAL A 354 9.14 18.14 6.43
N ARG A 355 8.38 19.13 5.98
CA ARG A 355 8.22 20.43 6.65
C ARG A 355 6.77 20.87 6.60
N LEU A 356 6.42 21.87 7.40
CA LEU A 356 5.18 22.63 7.20
C LEU A 356 5.31 23.54 5.97
N THR A 357 4.26 23.59 5.17
CA THR A 357 4.18 24.53 4.04
C THR A 357 3.95 25.94 4.58
N ARG A 358 4.47 26.95 3.86
CA ARG A 358 4.33 28.36 4.26
C ARG A 358 2.92 28.93 4.03
N ASP A 359 2.14 28.27 3.18
CA ASP A 359 0.83 28.70 2.71
C ASP A 359 -0.34 28.04 3.46
N GLY A 360 -0.05 27.26 4.51
CA GLY A 360 -1.09 26.66 5.35
C GLY A 360 -1.72 25.37 4.80
N ARG A 361 -1.23 24.82 3.68
CA ARG A 361 -1.64 23.49 3.17
C ARG A 361 -1.31 22.32 4.11
N GLY A 362 -0.52 22.56 5.15
CA GLY A 362 -0.15 21.57 6.16
C GLY A 362 1.29 21.14 5.96
N ARG A 363 1.52 19.86 5.68
CA ARG A 363 2.87 19.29 5.52
C ARG A 363 3.18 19.05 4.06
N GLY A 364 4.45 19.15 3.70
CA GLY A 364 4.97 18.83 2.38
C GLY A 364 6.34 18.18 2.48
N LEU A 365 6.77 17.52 1.41
CA LEU A 365 8.11 16.99 1.25
C LEU A 365 8.96 18.00 0.48
N PHE A 366 10.14 18.35 0.99
CA PHE A 366 10.99 19.41 0.44
C PHE A 366 12.39 18.92 0.15
N VAL A 367 13.02 19.44 -0.89
CA VAL A 367 14.42 19.19 -1.19
C VAL A 367 15.32 19.99 -0.23
N THR A 368 16.40 19.39 0.26
CA THR A 368 17.34 19.98 1.21
C THR A 368 18.60 20.56 0.57
N LYS A 369 18.86 20.24 -0.71
CA LYS A 369 19.99 20.75 -1.50
C LYS A 369 19.57 20.94 -2.97
N LYS A 370 20.45 21.49 -3.81
CA LYS A 370 20.20 21.54 -5.26
C LYS A 370 20.17 20.11 -5.84
N VAL A 371 19.18 19.83 -6.69
CA VAL A 371 18.96 18.54 -7.37
C VAL A 371 18.74 18.80 -8.86
N ARG A 372 19.32 17.97 -9.73
CA ARG A 372 19.17 18.12 -11.18
C ARG A 372 18.04 17.27 -11.75
N LEU A 373 17.56 17.63 -12.93
CA LEU A 373 16.66 16.80 -13.76
C LEU A 373 17.12 15.33 -13.78
N GLY A 374 16.18 14.42 -13.48
CA GLY A 374 16.37 12.97 -13.45
C GLY A 374 17.13 12.42 -12.25
N GLU A 375 17.54 13.24 -11.28
CA GLU A 375 18.15 12.74 -10.04
C GLU A 375 17.08 12.06 -9.17
N LEU A 376 17.45 10.93 -8.57
CA LEU A 376 16.56 10.13 -7.73
C LEU A 376 16.40 10.78 -6.35
N LEU A 377 15.15 11.05 -5.97
CA LEU A 377 14.79 11.73 -4.73
C LEU A 377 14.37 10.76 -3.62
N LEU A 378 13.58 9.74 -3.97
CA LEU A 378 12.96 8.82 -3.03
C LEU A 378 12.61 7.50 -3.72
N VAL A 379 12.84 6.39 -3.05
CA VAL A 379 12.24 5.08 -3.36
C VAL A 379 11.56 4.55 -2.10
N SER A 380 10.29 4.18 -2.21
CA SER A 380 9.51 3.63 -1.10
C SER A 380 8.78 2.38 -1.56
N ASN A 381 8.88 1.30 -0.80
CA ASN A 381 7.96 0.17 -0.89
C ASN A 381 6.60 0.57 -0.29
N ASN A 382 5.53 -0.06 -0.79
CA ASN A 382 4.21 0.10 -0.19
C ASN A 382 4.13 -0.58 1.18
N ILE A 383 3.35 0.00 2.09
CA ILE A 383 2.99 -0.57 3.39
C ILE A 383 1.92 -1.64 3.19
N SER A 384 0.91 -1.32 2.36
CA SER A 384 -0.15 -2.24 1.97
C SER A 384 -0.60 -2.00 0.54
N PHE A 385 -1.22 -3.02 -0.04
CA PHE A 385 -1.80 -2.98 -1.38
C PHE A 385 -3.17 -3.67 -1.38
N ALA A 386 -4.04 -3.25 -2.29
CA ALA A 386 -5.30 -3.91 -2.57
C ALA A 386 -5.44 -4.17 -4.08
N SER A 387 -5.83 -5.40 -4.42
CA SER A 387 -6.16 -5.79 -5.79
C SER A 387 -7.64 -5.50 -6.03
N CYS A 388 -7.95 -4.37 -6.66
CA CYS A 388 -9.33 -4.00 -6.94
C CYS A 388 -9.98 -5.01 -7.90
N VAL A 389 -10.91 -5.82 -7.40
CA VAL A 389 -11.88 -6.56 -8.21
C VAL A 389 -13.14 -5.69 -8.26
N LYS A 390 -13.68 -5.46 -9.46
CA LYS A 390 -14.63 -4.40 -9.87
C LYS A 390 -15.97 -4.26 -9.10
N GLU A 391 -16.18 -4.87 -7.93
CA GLU A 391 -17.56 -5.18 -7.50
C GLU A 391 -18.12 -4.47 -6.26
N GLU A 392 -17.35 -3.82 -5.36
CA GLU A 392 -17.96 -3.14 -4.21
C GLU A 392 -17.23 -1.86 -3.75
N ALA A 393 -17.98 -0.75 -3.63
CA ALA A 393 -17.49 0.49 -3.06
C ALA A 393 -17.04 0.27 -1.59
N GLY A 394 -15.76 0.50 -1.30
CA GLY A 394 -15.17 0.34 0.04
C GLY A 394 -14.39 -0.97 0.28
N ALA A 395 -14.43 -1.93 -0.66
CA ALA A 395 -13.68 -3.18 -0.53
C ALA A 395 -12.14 -2.96 -0.57
N ALA A 396 -11.68 -2.03 -1.40
CA ALA A 396 -10.26 -1.69 -1.49
C ALA A 396 -9.72 -1.05 -0.20
N GLU A 397 -10.45 -0.11 0.41
CA GLU A 397 -10.06 0.52 1.69
C GLU A 397 -9.93 -0.55 2.79
N SER A 398 -10.90 -1.46 2.85
CA SER A 398 -10.92 -2.58 3.79
C SER A 398 -9.70 -3.50 3.62
N GLU A 399 -9.36 -3.85 2.38
CA GLU A 399 -8.19 -4.67 2.08
C GLU A 399 -6.87 -3.95 2.43
N LEU A 400 -6.78 -2.65 2.13
CA LEU A 400 -5.64 -1.81 2.50
C LEU A 400 -5.46 -1.73 4.01
N LEU A 401 -6.55 -1.60 4.77
CA LEU A 401 -6.52 -1.56 6.24
C LEU A 401 -6.03 -2.90 6.81
N VAL A 402 -6.54 -4.03 6.33
CA VAL A 402 -6.06 -5.36 6.73
C VAL A 402 -4.56 -5.52 6.43
N GLY A 403 -4.13 -5.10 5.23
CA GLY A 403 -2.73 -5.12 4.85
C GLY A 403 -1.84 -4.24 5.74
N ALA A 404 -2.30 -3.03 6.07
CA ALA A 404 -1.58 -2.11 6.95
C ALA A 404 -1.46 -2.66 8.38
N LEU A 405 -2.55 -3.22 8.93
CA LEU A 405 -2.54 -3.86 10.24
C LEU A 405 -1.58 -5.06 10.29
N LYS A 406 -1.51 -5.85 9.20
CA LYS A 406 -0.53 -6.93 9.09
C LYS A 406 0.90 -6.40 9.09
N ALA A 407 1.17 -5.32 8.33
CA ALA A 407 2.48 -4.68 8.28
C ALA A 407 2.90 -4.08 9.64
N CYS A 408 1.97 -3.48 10.38
CA CYS A 408 2.21 -2.98 11.75
C CYS A 408 2.67 -4.08 12.71
N ARG A 409 2.16 -5.31 12.58
CA ARG A 409 2.60 -6.45 13.41
C ARG A 409 4.01 -6.93 13.06
N SER A 410 4.46 -6.65 11.83
CA SER A 410 5.78 -7.02 11.33
C SER A 410 6.87 -6.04 11.78
N SER A 411 6.54 -4.77 11.98
CA SER A 411 7.50 -3.73 12.32
C SER A 411 6.86 -2.54 13.05
N GLN A 412 7.42 -2.20 14.22
CA GLN A 412 7.04 -1.00 14.96
C GLN A 412 7.29 0.28 14.18
N LYS A 413 8.34 0.30 13.33
CA LYS A 413 8.64 1.42 12.44
C LYS A 413 7.45 1.81 11.56
N ILE A 414 6.70 0.82 11.06
CA ILE A 414 5.50 1.05 10.23
C ILE A 414 4.37 1.67 11.05
N ILE A 415 4.21 1.28 12.32
CA ILE A 415 3.26 1.90 13.24
C ILE A 415 3.56 3.40 13.34
N HIS A 416 4.82 3.76 13.59
CA HIS A 416 5.25 5.15 13.69
C HIS A 416 5.08 5.93 12.39
N GLN A 417 5.33 5.31 11.23
CA GLN A 417 5.08 5.95 9.93
C GLN A 417 3.59 6.26 9.73
N LEU A 418 2.70 5.31 10.00
CA LEU A 418 1.25 5.52 9.86
C LEU A 418 0.73 6.54 10.87
N TYR A 419 1.23 6.50 12.10
CA TYR A 419 0.88 7.45 13.15
C TYR A 419 1.34 8.86 12.81
N ALA A 420 2.54 9.00 12.24
CA ALA A 420 3.02 10.27 11.70
C ALA A 420 2.13 10.79 10.58
N ILE A 421 1.64 9.92 9.68
CA ILE A 421 0.73 10.34 8.61
C ILE A 421 -0.58 10.88 9.18
N ASP A 422 -1.19 10.17 10.13
CA ASP A 422 -2.46 10.58 10.75
C ASP A 422 -2.35 11.86 11.61
N ASP A 423 -1.21 12.05 12.30
CA ASP A 423 -0.96 13.26 13.09
C ASP A 423 -0.65 14.46 12.19
N ALA A 424 -1.68 15.16 11.73
CA ALA A 424 -1.56 16.30 10.83
C ALA A 424 -0.79 17.50 11.42
N ALA A 425 -0.65 17.58 12.75
CA ALA A 425 -0.11 18.76 13.42
C ALA A 425 1.43 18.76 13.52
N SER A 426 2.05 17.59 13.61
CA SER A 426 3.50 17.47 13.84
C SER A 426 4.29 17.13 12.57
N VAL A 427 5.52 17.67 12.50
CA VAL A 427 6.51 17.25 11.50
C VAL A 427 7.21 16.00 12.03
N PRO A 428 7.10 14.85 11.34
CA PRO A 428 7.70 13.62 11.83
C PRO A 428 9.22 13.60 11.66
N SER A 429 9.90 12.89 12.55
CA SER A 429 11.32 12.61 12.41
C SER A 429 11.60 11.77 11.17
N MET A 430 12.51 12.22 10.30
CA MET A 430 12.90 11.47 9.11
C MET A 430 13.51 10.09 9.41
N LYS A 431 13.96 9.84 10.66
CA LYS A 431 14.51 8.54 11.07
C LYS A 431 13.53 7.38 10.85
N ILE A 432 12.22 7.61 10.99
CA ILE A 432 11.21 6.55 10.84
C ILE A 432 11.04 6.10 9.39
N PHE A 433 11.46 6.90 8.41
CA PHE A 433 11.36 6.58 6.98
C PHE A 433 12.69 6.09 6.37
N ARG A 434 13.82 6.42 6.99
CA ARG A 434 15.14 6.07 6.46
C ARG A 434 15.52 4.62 6.79
N PRO A 435 16.02 3.83 5.84
CA PRO A 435 16.57 2.50 6.10
C PRO A 435 17.89 2.60 6.87
N ASN A 436 18.31 1.50 7.53
CA ASN A 436 19.62 1.34 8.18
C ASN A 436 19.94 2.26 9.36
N LEU A 437 18.97 2.96 9.95
CA LEU A 437 19.24 3.86 11.06
C LEU A 437 19.11 3.19 12.43
N GLY A 438 18.61 1.96 12.49
CA GLY A 438 18.15 1.39 13.75
C GLY A 438 16.99 2.20 14.31
N TYR A 439 16.01 1.54 14.90
CA TYR A 439 14.93 2.26 15.55
C TYR A 439 15.35 2.59 16.99
N GLU A 440 15.90 3.80 17.22
CA GLU A 440 16.02 4.40 18.56
C GLU A 440 14.60 4.60 19.11
N GLY A 441 14.14 3.67 19.96
CA GLY A 441 12.77 3.63 20.48
C GLY A 441 12.05 2.31 20.27
N ALA A 442 12.69 1.30 19.66
CA ALA A 442 12.13 -0.05 19.56
C ALA A 442 11.90 -0.59 20.96
N MET A 443 10.64 -0.63 21.38
CA MET A 443 10.29 -1.25 22.65
C MET A 443 10.28 -2.78 22.45
N PRO A 444 10.61 -3.55 23.49
CA PRO A 444 10.28 -4.97 23.50
C PRO A 444 8.81 -5.16 23.07
N PRO A 445 8.47 -6.19 22.26
CA PRO A 445 7.10 -6.38 21.78
C PRO A 445 6.02 -6.40 22.88
N GLU A 446 6.40 -6.77 24.11
CA GLU A 446 5.54 -6.80 25.30
C GLU A 446 5.25 -5.41 25.89
N GLU A 447 6.12 -4.44 25.61
CA GLU A 447 6.03 -3.05 26.03
C GLU A 447 5.51 -2.14 24.91
N ALA A 448 5.52 -2.62 23.66
CA ALA A 448 5.02 -1.89 22.50
C ALA A 448 3.59 -1.37 22.73
N PRO A 449 3.29 -0.12 22.33
CA PRO A 449 1.97 0.44 22.51
C PRO A 449 0.97 -0.34 21.65
N PRO A 450 -0.27 -0.51 22.13
CA PRO A 450 -1.30 -1.19 21.37
C PRO A 450 -1.63 -0.47 20.07
N LEU A 451 -1.99 -1.26 19.06
CA LEU A 451 -2.43 -0.76 17.77
C LEU A 451 -3.77 -0.02 17.91
N ASP A 452 -3.73 1.29 17.77
CA ASP A 452 -4.90 2.11 17.47
C ASP A 452 -5.34 1.91 16.01
N VAL A 453 -6.39 1.11 15.82
CA VAL A 453 -6.94 0.78 14.50
C VAL A 453 -7.61 2.00 13.85
N ALA A 454 -8.22 2.90 14.64
CA ALA A 454 -8.86 4.09 14.12
C ALA A 454 -7.83 5.05 13.52
N ARG A 455 -6.70 5.23 14.22
CA ARG A 455 -5.56 6.01 13.73
C ARG A 455 -4.94 5.42 12.46
N ILE A 456 -4.79 4.10 12.41
CA ILE A 456 -4.31 3.41 11.20
C ILE A 456 -5.29 3.59 10.04
N GLN A 457 -6.60 3.53 10.30
CA GLN A 457 -7.60 3.77 9.27
C GLN A 457 -7.55 5.22 8.75
N GLY A 458 -7.36 6.21 9.62
CA GLY A 458 -7.12 7.60 9.23
C GLY A 458 -5.90 7.74 8.32
N ALA A 459 -4.78 7.11 8.71
CA ALA A 459 -3.57 7.09 7.90
C ALA A 459 -3.76 6.41 6.53
N VAL A 460 -4.48 5.29 6.47
CA VAL A 460 -4.77 4.57 5.21
C VAL A 460 -5.55 5.46 4.24
N LYS A 461 -6.52 6.23 4.73
CA LYS A 461 -7.29 7.18 3.91
C LYS A 461 -6.42 8.32 3.38
N ALA A 462 -5.53 8.85 4.20
CA ALA A 462 -4.65 9.95 3.82
C ALA A 462 -3.49 9.53 2.89
N ALA A 463 -3.00 8.30 2.99
CA ALA A 463 -1.82 7.81 2.29
C ALA A 463 -2.11 6.92 1.08
N TYR A 464 -3.38 6.76 0.71
CA TYR A 464 -3.79 5.95 -0.42
C TYR A 464 -3.73 6.76 -1.74
N PHE A 465 -2.97 6.27 -2.72
CA PHE A 465 -2.97 6.80 -4.09
C PHE A 465 -3.70 5.82 -5.03
N PRO A 466 -4.76 6.25 -5.72
CA PRO A 466 -5.34 5.47 -6.80
C PRO A 466 -4.31 5.22 -7.90
N TRP A 467 -4.20 3.97 -8.34
CA TRP A 467 -3.40 3.61 -9.50
C TRP A 467 -4.20 3.88 -10.76
N THR A 468 -3.88 4.98 -11.43
CA THR A 468 -4.21 5.21 -12.83
C THR A 468 -2.91 5.09 -13.63
N MET A 469 -2.56 3.85 -14.00
CA MET A 469 -1.72 3.67 -15.18
C MET A 469 -2.52 4.11 -16.39
N LEU A 470 -1.86 4.78 -17.31
CA LEU A 470 -2.43 5.18 -18.58
C LEU A 470 -3.05 3.98 -19.30
N GLY A 471 -4.28 4.14 -19.78
CA GLY A 471 -4.85 3.29 -20.82
C GLY A 471 -5.31 1.88 -20.41
N GLN A 472 -5.09 1.43 -19.17
CA GLN A 472 -5.74 0.21 -18.67
C GLN A 472 -7.03 0.56 -17.93
N SER A 473 -8.16 0.40 -18.63
CA SER A 473 -9.51 0.62 -18.10
C SER A 473 -9.98 -0.44 -17.10
N GLU A 474 -9.12 -1.34 -16.61
CA GLU A 474 -9.54 -2.48 -15.80
C GLU A 474 -8.50 -2.80 -14.71
N CYS A 475 -8.86 -2.52 -13.44
CA CYS A 475 -8.12 -2.77 -12.18
C CYS A 475 -7.16 -1.64 -11.72
N SER A 476 -7.71 -0.66 -11.00
CA SER A 476 -6.93 0.29 -10.19
C SER A 476 -6.34 -0.43 -8.96
N LYS A 477 -5.04 -0.74 -8.98
CA LYS A 477 -4.33 -1.32 -7.82
C LYS A 477 -4.08 -0.27 -6.75
N SER A 478 -4.76 -0.37 -5.62
CA SER A 478 -4.63 0.63 -4.56
C SER A 478 -3.43 0.36 -3.66
N ARG A 479 -2.69 1.40 -3.23
CA ARG A 479 -1.50 1.24 -2.36
C ARG A 479 -1.42 2.32 -1.29
N VAL A 480 -0.97 1.93 -0.09
CA VAL A 480 -0.65 2.83 1.03
C VAL A 480 0.86 2.99 1.10
N TRP A 481 1.32 4.24 1.20
CA TRP A 481 2.75 4.58 1.22
C TRP A 481 3.13 5.27 2.53
N GLY A 482 4.40 5.12 2.92
CA GLY A 482 4.96 5.86 4.05
C GLY A 482 5.30 7.30 3.67
N LEU A 483 6.58 7.57 3.40
CA LEU A 483 7.08 8.91 3.07
C LEU A 483 6.42 9.57 1.83
N PRO A 484 6.05 8.84 0.76
CA PRO A 484 5.35 9.44 -0.38
C PRO A 484 4.01 10.10 -0.04
N ALA A 485 3.36 9.76 1.09
CA ALA A 485 2.10 10.37 1.53
C ALA A 485 2.23 11.88 1.83
N PHE A 486 3.45 12.40 1.97
CA PHE A 486 3.73 13.82 2.24
C PHE A 486 3.98 14.64 0.96
N VAL A 487 3.89 14.04 -0.22
CA VAL A 487 4.11 14.75 -1.50
C VAL A 487 2.81 15.41 -1.94
N ASN A 488 2.80 16.73 -2.02
CA ASN A 488 1.61 17.51 -2.32
C ASN A 488 1.28 17.60 -3.80
N HIS A 489 0.08 18.09 -4.09
CA HIS A 489 -0.41 18.29 -5.45
C HIS A 489 0.07 19.60 -6.09
N SER A 490 0.39 19.54 -7.38
CA SER A 490 0.36 20.67 -8.30
C SER A 490 -0.13 20.22 -9.67
N CYS A 491 -0.91 21.05 -10.37
CA CYS A 491 -1.22 20.85 -11.79
C CYS A 491 -0.03 21.19 -12.71
N LEU A 492 1.08 21.65 -12.12
CA LEU A 492 2.41 21.79 -12.73
C LEU A 492 3.41 21.03 -11.86
N PRO A 493 3.42 19.68 -11.90
CA PRO A 493 4.31 18.88 -11.08
C PRO A 493 5.79 19.13 -11.43
N ASN A 494 6.65 19.03 -10.43
CA ASN A 494 8.11 19.16 -10.57
C ASN A 494 8.85 17.84 -10.27
N VAL A 495 8.10 16.79 -9.95
CA VAL A 495 8.59 15.44 -9.70
C VAL A 495 7.74 14.46 -10.50
N SER A 496 8.41 13.48 -11.10
CA SER A 496 7.77 12.34 -11.77
C SER A 496 7.77 11.13 -10.85
N LYS A 497 6.89 10.17 -11.15
CA LYS A 497 6.77 8.94 -10.38
C LYS A 497 6.84 7.74 -11.31
N LEU A 498 7.78 6.84 -11.04
CA LEU A 498 7.90 5.54 -11.69
C LEU A 498 7.57 4.43 -10.70
N GLU A 499 6.56 3.63 -11.00
CA GLU A 499 6.20 2.48 -10.19
C GLU A 499 7.00 1.26 -10.65
N VAL A 500 7.68 0.57 -9.73
CA VAL A 500 8.54 -0.58 -10.01
C VAL A 500 8.17 -1.71 -9.06
N GLY A 501 7.31 -2.61 -9.54
CA GLY A 501 6.81 -3.73 -8.72
C GLY A 501 6.08 -3.23 -7.47
N LYS A 502 6.65 -3.45 -6.29
CA LYS A 502 6.11 -2.99 -4.99
C LYS A 502 6.60 -1.60 -4.58
N ALA A 503 7.59 -1.05 -5.28
CA ALA A 503 8.18 0.23 -4.97
C ALA A 503 7.65 1.33 -5.88
N THR A 504 7.73 2.55 -5.39
CA THR A 504 7.53 3.77 -6.15
C THR A 504 8.82 4.59 -6.09
N MET A 505 9.25 5.13 -7.23
CA MET A 505 10.47 5.90 -7.41
C MET A 505 10.11 7.32 -7.83
N PHE A 506 10.67 8.32 -7.16
CA PHE A 506 10.45 9.72 -7.44
C PHE A 506 11.72 10.32 -8.03
N HIS A 507 11.62 10.86 -9.25
CA HIS A 507 12.72 11.54 -9.92
C HIS A 507 12.40 13.03 -10.06
N ALA A 508 13.41 13.88 -9.90
CA ALA A 508 13.26 15.29 -10.22
C ALA A 508 12.89 15.43 -11.70
N ALA A 509 11.75 16.03 -11.99
CA ALA A 509 11.29 16.21 -13.38
C ALA A 509 11.78 17.53 -13.98
N ARG A 510 12.56 18.30 -13.20
CA ARG A 510 13.24 19.54 -13.55
C ARG A 510 14.33 19.82 -12.51
N ASP A 511 15.17 20.82 -12.74
CA ASP A 511 16.12 21.28 -11.72
C ASP A 511 15.37 21.88 -10.51
N LEU A 512 15.79 21.49 -9.30
CA LEU A 512 15.21 21.91 -8.02
C LEU A 512 16.27 22.56 -7.13
N HIS A 513 15.88 23.61 -6.43
CA HIS A 513 16.70 24.31 -5.44
C HIS A 513 16.43 23.77 -4.03
N ALA A 514 17.35 24.06 -3.11
CA ALA A 514 17.14 23.77 -1.70
C ALA A 514 15.92 24.56 -1.19
N GLY A 515 14.98 23.87 -0.56
CA GLY A 515 13.72 24.44 -0.08
C GLY A 515 12.56 24.34 -1.07
N ASP A 516 12.77 23.85 -2.29
CA ASP A 516 11.66 23.56 -3.20
C ASP A 516 10.83 22.38 -2.68
N GLU A 517 9.50 22.50 -2.79
CA GLU A 517 8.57 21.44 -2.45
C GLU A 517 8.47 20.42 -3.60
N LEU A 518 8.41 19.13 -3.27
CA LEU A 518 8.12 18.07 -4.22
C LEU A 518 6.62 18.03 -4.48
N LEU A 519 6.25 18.15 -5.75
CA LEU A 519 4.87 18.26 -6.19
C LEU A 519 4.59 17.27 -7.33
N ILE A 520 3.51 16.50 -7.18
CA ILE A 520 2.98 15.58 -8.21
C ILE A 520 1.56 15.97 -8.62
N SER A 521 1.05 15.43 -9.74
CA SER A 521 -0.36 15.61 -10.10
C SER A 521 -1.21 14.48 -9.50
N TYR A 522 -2.27 14.81 -8.77
CA TYR A 522 -3.23 13.83 -8.22
C TYR A 522 -4.35 13.53 -9.23
N VAL A 523 -4.55 14.44 -10.16
CA VAL A 523 -5.52 14.39 -11.25
C VAL A 523 -4.77 14.33 -12.58
N ASP A 524 -5.48 14.08 -13.67
CA ASP A 524 -4.88 14.21 -15.00
C ASP A 524 -4.39 15.65 -15.20
N PRO A 525 -3.06 15.88 -15.36
CA PRO A 525 -2.56 17.23 -15.54
C PRO A 525 -3.07 17.84 -16.85
N TYR A 526 -3.47 17.08 -17.86
CA TYR A 526 -3.93 17.64 -19.12
C TYR A 526 -5.43 17.95 -19.17
N ALA A 527 -6.19 17.47 -18.19
CA ALA A 527 -7.64 17.66 -18.14
C ALA A 527 -8.03 19.16 -17.99
N PRO A 528 -9.21 19.56 -18.50
CA PRO A 528 -9.68 20.94 -18.36
C PRO A 528 -9.90 21.36 -16.90
N TRP A 529 -9.66 22.64 -16.61
CA TRP A 529 -9.76 23.17 -15.25
C TRP A 529 -11.18 23.14 -14.69
N SER A 530 -12.15 23.64 -15.44
CA SER A 530 -13.51 23.94 -14.98
C SER A 530 -14.39 22.70 -14.76
N THR A 531 -14.15 21.63 -15.51
CA THR A 531 -15.01 20.44 -15.55
C THR A 531 -14.45 19.28 -14.74
N GLU A 532 -13.15 19.01 -14.86
CA GLU A 532 -12.53 17.80 -14.33
C GLU A 532 -11.58 18.09 -13.18
N ARG A 533 -10.49 18.85 -13.41
CA ARG A 533 -9.45 19.02 -12.38
C ARG A 533 -9.98 19.69 -11.12
N ARG A 534 -10.70 20.82 -11.25
CA ARG A 534 -11.26 21.52 -10.08
C ARG A 534 -12.27 20.65 -9.35
N LYS A 535 -13.15 19.98 -10.11
CA LYS A 535 -14.20 19.13 -9.55
C LYS A 535 -13.59 17.99 -8.75
N ALA A 536 -12.67 17.23 -9.33
CA ALA A 536 -11.98 16.12 -8.65
C ALA A 536 -11.20 16.60 -7.41
N LEU A 537 -10.48 17.72 -7.49
CA LEU A 537 -9.72 18.24 -6.33
C LEU A 537 -10.62 18.71 -5.18
N VAL A 538 -11.78 19.30 -5.47
CA VAL A 538 -12.73 19.76 -4.44
C VAL A 538 -13.58 18.61 -3.91
N GLU A 539 -14.15 17.78 -4.79
CA GLU A 539 -15.08 16.71 -4.42
C GLU A 539 -14.36 15.49 -3.83
N ASP A 540 -13.25 15.05 -4.44
CA ASP A 540 -12.55 13.83 -4.00
C ASP A 540 -11.46 14.12 -2.96
N TRP A 541 -10.76 15.25 -3.11
CA TRP A 541 -9.61 15.61 -2.24
C TRP A 541 -9.89 16.71 -1.22
N GLY A 542 -11.00 17.44 -1.35
CA GLY A 542 -11.41 18.45 -0.37
C GLY A 542 -10.59 19.74 -0.35
N PHE A 543 -9.85 20.08 -1.42
CA PHE A 543 -9.09 21.34 -1.48
C PHE A 543 -9.11 22.03 -2.86
N GLU A 544 -8.83 23.33 -2.87
CA GLU A 544 -8.60 24.07 -4.11
C GLU A 544 -7.10 24.25 -4.39
N CYS A 545 -6.67 23.91 -5.62
CA CYS A 545 -5.29 24.14 -6.04
C CYS A 545 -5.02 25.61 -6.42
N HIS A 546 -3.91 26.15 -5.92
CA HIS A 546 -3.45 27.52 -6.14
C HIS A 546 -2.11 27.58 -6.89
N CYS A 547 -1.78 26.56 -7.69
CA CYS A 547 -0.58 26.62 -8.54
C CYS A 547 -0.73 27.68 -9.65
N ARG A 548 0.39 28.13 -10.24
CA ARG A 548 0.42 29.15 -11.30
C ARG A 548 -0.63 28.91 -12.39
N ARG A 549 -0.77 27.67 -12.85
CA ARG A 549 -1.74 27.31 -13.88
C ARG A 549 -3.19 27.48 -13.41
N CYS A 550 -3.54 26.91 -12.26
CA CYS A 550 -4.90 27.04 -11.72
C CYS A 550 -5.28 28.49 -11.43
N CYS A 551 -4.35 29.30 -10.93
CA CYS A 551 -4.56 30.74 -10.74
C CYS A 551 -4.81 31.45 -12.07
N LEU A 552 -4.00 31.16 -13.08
CA LEU A 552 -4.14 31.77 -14.41
C LEU A 552 -5.47 31.39 -15.07
N GLU A 553 -5.83 30.10 -15.05
CA GLU A 553 -7.09 29.61 -15.60
C GLU A 553 -8.30 30.22 -14.88
N ARG A 554 -8.25 30.32 -13.55
CA ARG A 554 -9.28 30.94 -12.72
C ARG A 554 -9.47 32.42 -13.04
N SER A 555 -8.38 33.17 -13.17
CA SER A 555 -8.41 34.60 -13.53
C SER A 555 -8.92 34.84 -14.95
N ASN A 556 -8.86 33.82 -15.82
CA ASN A 556 -9.31 33.87 -17.20
C ASN A 556 -10.53 32.96 -17.45
N LYS A 557 -11.35 32.69 -16.43
CA LYS A 557 -12.49 31.76 -16.51
C LYS A 557 -13.50 32.14 -17.59
N GLU A 558 -13.71 33.44 -17.84
CA GLU A 558 -14.66 33.93 -18.85
C GLU A 558 -14.14 33.61 -20.25
N LEU A 559 -12.85 33.87 -20.49
CA LEU A 559 -12.17 33.45 -21.70
C LEU A 559 -12.32 31.93 -21.87
N LEU A 560 -11.99 31.12 -20.86
CA LEU A 560 -12.08 29.66 -20.94
C LEU A 560 -13.50 29.11 -21.15
N ARG A 561 -14.53 29.73 -20.54
CA ARG A 561 -15.93 29.34 -20.74
C ARG A 561 -16.33 29.47 -22.20
N ASP A 562 -15.81 30.49 -22.87
CA ASP A 562 -16.13 30.75 -24.27
C ASP A 562 -15.25 29.93 -25.23
N LEU A 563 -14.21 29.24 -24.73
CA LEU A 563 -13.26 28.41 -25.48
C LEU A 563 -13.53 26.89 -25.34
N LEU A 564 -14.09 26.46 -24.21
CA LEU A 564 -14.43 25.06 -23.96
C LEU A 564 -15.93 24.86 -24.21
N PRO A 565 -16.34 23.93 -25.10
CA PRO A 565 -17.75 23.62 -25.23
C PRO A 565 -18.30 23.15 -23.87
N LEU A 566 -19.41 23.75 -23.44
CA LEU A 566 -20.09 23.44 -22.17
C LEU A 566 -20.80 22.07 -22.19
N ASP A 567 -20.73 21.34 -23.29
CA ASP A 567 -21.58 20.18 -23.55
C ASP A 567 -20.76 18.93 -23.90
N ASP A 568 -20.88 17.91 -23.04
CA ASP A 568 -20.36 16.54 -23.24
C ASP A 568 -20.92 15.88 -24.52
N SER A 569 -21.94 16.48 -25.16
CA SER A 569 -22.55 16.03 -26.42
C SER A 569 -21.68 16.30 -27.66
N LEU A 570 -20.67 17.19 -27.57
CA LEU A 570 -19.68 17.38 -28.63
C LEU A 570 -18.60 16.30 -28.54
N LYS A 571 -18.98 15.05 -28.82
CA LYS A 571 -17.99 14.08 -29.26
C LYS A 571 -17.28 14.63 -30.50
N TYR A 572 -15.96 14.56 -30.44
CA TYR A 572 -14.97 15.20 -31.30
C TYR A 572 -14.95 14.61 -32.72
N ASP A 573 -16.09 14.64 -33.40
CA ASP A 573 -16.35 13.81 -34.58
C ASP A 573 -15.76 14.39 -35.88
N SER A 574 -15.17 15.61 -35.87
CA SER A 574 -14.45 16.14 -37.03
C SER A 574 -13.23 17.01 -36.71
N ILE A 575 -12.17 16.81 -37.48
CA ILE A 575 -10.92 17.58 -37.45
C ILE A 575 -11.19 19.07 -37.75
N GLU A 576 -12.09 19.35 -38.69
CA GLU A 576 -12.45 20.71 -39.10
C GLU A 576 -12.99 21.54 -37.92
N LYS A 577 -13.86 20.96 -37.09
CA LYS A 577 -14.37 21.62 -35.88
C LYS A 577 -13.25 21.90 -34.88
N CYS A 578 -12.33 20.96 -34.70
CA CYS A 578 -11.17 21.14 -33.81
C CYS A 578 -10.25 22.27 -34.32
N THR A 579 -9.96 22.31 -35.62
CA THR A 579 -9.18 23.37 -36.29
C THR A 579 -9.82 24.74 -36.11
N GLN A 580 -11.12 24.87 -36.41
CA GLN A 580 -11.85 26.14 -36.30
C GLN A 580 -11.90 26.65 -34.85
N LEU A 581 -12.11 25.74 -33.90
CA LEU A 581 -12.09 26.09 -32.48
C LEU A 581 -10.71 26.58 -32.06
N LEU A 582 -9.63 25.84 -32.37
CA LEU A 582 -8.26 26.27 -32.06
C LEU A 582 -7.91 27.61 -32.68
N ALA A 583 -8.26 27.85 -33.95
CA ALA A 583 -8.03 29.14 -34.60
C ALA A 583 -8.76 30.29 -33.89
N SER A 584 -10.02 30.08 -33.50
CA SER A 584 -10.77 31.05 -32.70
C SER A 584 -10.16 31.28 -31.32
N VAL A 585 -9.64 30.22 -30.68
CA VAL A 585 -8.94 30.32 -29.40
C VAL A 585 -7.66 31.14 -29.53
N GLU A 586 -6.85 30.87 -30.55
CA GLU A 586 -5.60 31.59 -30.81
C GLU A 586 -5.84 33.07 -31.09
N GLU A 587 -6.87 33.40 -31.87
CA GLU A 587 -7.25 34.79 -32.12
C GLU A 587 -7.60 35.52 -30.81
N ARG A 588 -8.41 34.89 -29.96
CA ARG A 588 -8.82 35.46 -28.67
C ARG A 588 -7.64 35.61 -27.71
N LEU A 589 -6.78 34.59 -27.60
CA LEU A 589 -5.54 34.65 -26.82
C LEU A 589 -4.59 35.74 -27.33
N GLY A 590 -4.56 35.95 -28.65
CA GLY A 590 -3.81 37.04 -29.29
C GLY A 590 -4.22 38.41 -28.77
N ARG A 591 -5.53 38.64 -28.59
CA ARG A 591 -6.13 39.91 -28.13
C ARG A 591 -5.97 40.19 -26.64
N VAL A 592 -5.60 39.21 -25.82
CA VAL A 592 -5.36 39.43 -24.39
C VAL A 592 -4.07 40.22 -24.19
N ALA A 593 -4.22 41.52 -23.94
CA ALA A 593 -3.12 42.44 -23.68
C ALA A 593 -2.46 42.15 -22.32
N GLY A 594 -1.13 42.28 -22.24
CA GLY A 594 -0.36 42.10 -21.01
C GLY A 594 -0.09 40.66 -20.58
N MET A 595 -0.68 39.66 -21.24
CA MET A 595 -0.40 38.24 -20.94
C MET A 595 0.90 37.78 -21.61
N SER A 596 1.80 37.19 -20.81
CA SER A 596 3.09 36.67 -21.31
C SER A 596 2.89 35.50 -22.29
N LYS A 597 3.90 35.23 -23.13
CA LYS A 597 3.88 34.08 -24.03
C LYS A 597 3.71 32.75 -23.27
N ASP A 598 4.37 32.63 -22.12
CA ASP A 598 4.30 31.44 -21.26
C ASP A 598 2.91 31.24 -20.64
N ASP A 599 2.25 32.34 -20.24
CA ASP A 599 0.89 32.26 -19.69
C ASP A 599 -0.10 31.86 -20.79
N LYS A 600 0.03 32.42 -21.99
CA LYS A 600 -0.77 31.96 -23.14
C LYS A 600 -0.53 30.49 -23.44
N ASP A 601 0.69 29.99 -23.24
CA ASP A 601 1.01 28.58 -23.43
C ASP A 601 0.33 27.71 -22.36
N LEU A 602 0.39 28.10 -21.09
CA LEU A 602 -0.31 27.39 -20.01
C LEU A 602 -1.83 27.31 -20.24
N ILE A 603 -2.47 28.35 -20.79
CA ILE A 603 -3.89 28.30 -21.15
C ILE A 603 -4.16 27.26 -22.23
N ARG A 604 -3.27 27.12 -23.24
CA ARG A 604 -3.39 26.14 -24.32
C ARG A 604 -3.39 24.70 -23.84
N VAL A 605 -2.78 24.40 -22.69
CA VAL A 605 -2.82 23.05 -22.11
C VAL A 605 -4.26 22.59 -21.85
N THR A 606 -5.16 23.52 -21.53
CA THR A 606 -6.59 23.22 -21.32
C THR A 606 -7.26 22.67 -22.58
N LEU A 607 -6.66 22.90 -23.74
CA LEU A 607 -7.12 22.43 -25.04
C LEU A 607 -6.43 21.13 -25.46
N PHE A 608 -5.77 20.42 -24.53
CA PHE A 608 -4.96 19.25 -24.83
C PHE A 608 -5.69 18.23 -25.71
N ASP A 609 -6.96 17.94 -25.37
CA ASP A 609 -7.77 16.96 -26.09
C ASP A 609 -8.08 17.35 -27.55
N PHE A 610 -8.03 18.65 -27.90
CA PHE A 610 -8.21 19.12 -29.28
C PHE A 610 -6.97 18.88 -30.15
N TYR A 611 -5.79 18.79 -29.55
CA TYR A 611 -4.58 18.49 -30.32
C TYR A 611 -4.52 17.02 -30.76
N GLY A 612 -5.22 16.11 -30.08
CA GLY A 612 -5.25 14.68 -30.40
C GLY A 612 -5.83 14.33 -31.78
N PRO A 613 -7.05 14.78 -32.13
CA PRO A 613 -7.63 14.56 -33.46
C PRO A 613 -6.82 15.16 -34.61
N LEU A 614 -6.20 16.33 -34.39
CA LEU A 614 -5.35 17.01 -35.36
C LEU A 614 -4.03 16.28 -35.60
N SER A 615 -3.53 15.60 -34.57
CA SER A 615 -2.29 14.84 -34.68
C SER A 615 -2.52 13.61 -35.58
N VAL A 616 -3.61 12.86 -35.39
CA VAL A 616 -3.93 11.62 -36.13
C VAL A 616 -4.24 11.83 -37.62
N SER A 617 -4.80 12.98 -38.02
CA SER A 617 -5.26 13.22 -39.38
C SER A 617 -4.20 13.62 -40.40
N GLY A 618 -2.96 13.86 -39.96
CA GLY A 618 -1.84 14.26 -40.84
C GLY A 618 -1.55 13.29 -41.99
N LYS A 619 -2.06 12.05 -41.94
CA LYS A 619 -1.95 11.05 -43.03
C LYS A 619 -3.07 11.09 -44.09
N LYS A 620 -4.25 11.68 -43.82
CA LYS A 620 -5.39 11.63 -44.77
C LYS A 620 -5.64 12.92 -45.54
N SER A 621 -5.04 14.04 -45.14
CA SER A 621 -5.33 15.34 -45.75
C SER A 621 -4.11 16.18 -46.06
N ALA A 622 -3.05 15.57 -46.59
CA ALA A 622 -2.04 16.33 -47.33
C ALA A 622 -2.70 17.19 -48.45
N ASP A 623 -3.91 16.83 -48.88
CA ASP A 623 -4.71 17.55 -49.88
C ASP A 623 -5.92 18.36 -49.33
N ALA A 624 -6.15 18.41 -48.00
CA ALA A 624 -7.19 19.30 -47.42
C ALA A 624 -6.56 20.26 -46.41
N SER A 625 -6.43 21.51 -46.85
CA SER A 625 -5.71 22.66 -46.30
C SER A 625 -6.09 23.14 -44.89
N GLY A 626 -6.89 22.40 -44.11
CA GLY A 626 -7.40 22.85 -42.81
C GLY A 626 -6.53 22.50 -41.59
N GLY A 627 -6.22 21.22 -41.39
CA GLY A 627 -5.54 20.74 -40.16
C GLY A 627 -4.08 21.18 -40.03
N HIS A 628 -3.38 21.27 -41.16
CA HIS A 628 -1.99 21.74 -41.20
C HIS A 628 -1.88 23.25 -40.92
N GLU A 629 -2.90 24.04 -41.25
CA GLU A 629 -2.96 25.50 -41.04
C GLU A 629 -3.11 25.86 -39.55
N ALA A 630 -3.96 25.13 -38.80
CA ALA A 630 -4.08 25.34 -37.34
C ALA A 630 -2.83 24.90 -36.57
N LEU A 631 -2.14 23.84 -37.01
CA LEU A 631 -0.85 23.44 -36.43
C LEU A 631 0.30 24.40 -36.77
N LYS A 632 0.20 25.21 -37.84
CA LYS A 632 1.15 26.30 -38.12
C LYS A 632 1.03 27.47 -37.12
N LEU A 633 -0.08 27.61 -36.38
CA LEU A 633 -0.27 28.68 -35.40
C LEU A 633 0.65 28.53 -34.16
N ILE A 634 1.10 27.30 -33.86
CA ILE A 634 2.03 27.00 -32.77
C ILE A 634 3.20 26.20 -33.34
N THR A 635 4.40 26.79 -33.32
CA THR A 635 5.62 26.07 -33.72
C THR A 635 5.76 24.79 -32.87
N PRO A 636 6.12 23.63 -33.44
CA PRO A 636 6.19 22.42 -32.66
C PRO A 636 7.16 22.51 -31.48
N ASP A 637 8.27 23.26 -31.55
CA ASP A 637 9.19 23.49 -30.41
C ASP A 637 8.49 24.12 -29.21
N ARG A 638 7.51 25.00 -29.47
CA ARG A 638 6.71 25.62 -28.43
C ARG A 638 5.72 24.64 -27.84
N LEU A 639 5.17 23.73 -28.66
CA LEU A 639 4.33 22.64 -28.19
C LEU A 639 5.13 21.62 -27.35
N PHE A 640 6.35 21.24 -27.77
CA PHE A 640 7.26 20.42 -26.96
C PHE A 640 7.58 21.07 -25.62
N ARG A 641 7.96 22.36 -25.61
CA ARG A 641 8.19 23.11 -24.37
C ARG A 641 6.94 23.19 -23.50
N LEU A 642 5.77 23.35 -24.10
CA LEU A 642 4.50 23.38 -23.37
C LEU A 642 4.24 22.04 -22.68
N LEU A 643 4.37 20.94 -23.40
CA LEU A 643 4.15 19.60 -22.87
C LEU A 643 5.13 19.30 -21.74
N HIS A 644 6.42 19.53 -21.98
CA HIS A 644 7.49 19.37 -20.99
C HIS A 644 7.27 20.23 -19.74
N SER A 645 6.94 21.52 -19.90
CA SER A 645 6.75 22.41 -18.76
C SER A 645 5.50 22.06 -17.93
N THR A 646 4.48 21.48 -18.57
CA THR A 646 3.20 21.11 -17.93
C THR A 646 3.37 19.91 -17.01
N ALA A 647 3.82 18.77 -17.54
CA ALA A 647 3.91 17.52 -16.78
C ALA A 647 5.12 16.70 -17.25
N PRO A 648 6.34 17.13 -16.90
CA PRO A 648 7.55 16.48 -17.38
C PRO A 648 7.65 15.05 -16.84
N GLY A 649 8.04 14.12 -17.70
CA GLY A 649 8.14 12.70 -17.39
C GLY A 649 6.78 12.00 -17.20
N HIS A 650 5.67 12.70 -17.42
CA HIS A 650 4.36 12.07 -17.40
C HIS A 650 4.15 11.26 -18.69
N PRO A 651 3.58 10.04 -18.64
CA PRO A 651 3.57 9.22 -19.85
C PRO A 651 2.69 9.77 -20.99
N LYS A 652 1.65 10.58 -20.71
CA LYS A 652 0.90 11.30 -21.77
C LYS A 652 1.83 12.28 -22.51
N THR A 653 2.71 12.95 -21.79
CA THR A 653 3.72 13.88 -22.30
C THR A 653 4.66 13.15 -23.25
N LEU A 654 5.26 12.05 -22.78
CA LEU A 654 6.16 11.21 -23.56
C LEU A 654 5.51 10.67 -24.84
N VAL A 655 4.30 10.10 -24.75
CA VAL A 655 3.57 9.57 -25.91
C VAL A 655 3.29 10.67 -26.93
N PHE A 656 2.77 11.82 -26.48
CA PHE A 656 2.39 12.89 -27.38
C PHE A 656 3.60 13.59 -28.01
N MET A 657 4.68 13.80 -27.25
CA MET A 657 5.95 14.32 -27.79
C MET A 657 6.58 13.33 -28.79
N SER A 658 6.57 12.03 -28.50
CA SER A 658 7.08 11.00 -29.41
C SER A 658 6.28 10.97 -30.72
N TYR A 659 4.98 11.23 -30.66
CA TYR A 659 4.13 11.37 -31.82
C TYR A 659 4.47 12.61 -32.66
N LEU A 660 4.56 13.79 -32.02
CA LEU A 660 4.88 15.05 -32.69
C LEU A 660 6.25 15.04 -33.36
N ALA A 661 7.21 14.30 -32.80
CA ALA A 661 8.57 14.20 -33.33
C ALA A 661 8.59 13.61 -34.76
N ARG A 662 7.54 12.85 -35.14
CA ARG A 662 7.38 12.25 -36.48
C ARG A 662 7.11 13.26 -37.60
N PHE A 663 6.65 14.46 -37.26
CA PHE A 663 6.30 15.51 -38.24
C PHE A 663 7.41 16.55 -38.42
N ARG A 664 8.63 16.23 -37.97
CA ARG A 664 9.79 17.12 -38.08
C ARG A 664 10.71 16.68 -39.19
N GLU A 665 11.22 17.67 -39.92
CA GLU A 665 12.20 17.47 -41.00
C GLU A 665 13.56 17.01 -40.46
N SER A 666 13.93 17.39 -39.23
CA SER A 666 15.16 16.98 -38.56
C SER A 666 14.90 16.32 -37.20
N PRO A 667 15.20 15.03 -37.03
CA PRO A 667 15.11 14.34 -35.74
C PRO A 667 16.00 14.92 -34.64
N SER A 668 17.16 15.52 -35.00
CA SER A 668 18.13 16.05 -34.02
C SER A 668 17.55 17.14 -33.13
N ASP A 669 16.61 17.92 -33.66
CA ASP A 669 16.12 19.14 -33.03
C ASP A 669 15.18 18.84 -31.86
N VAL A 670 14.60 17.64 -31.82
CA VAL A 670 13.64 17.20 -30.79
C VAL A 670 14.26 16.18 -29.82
N CYS A 671 15.39 15.56 -30.20
CA CYS A 671 16.07 14.56 -29.37
C CYS A 671 16.34 15.04 -27.94
N HIS A 672 16.75 16.31 -27.75
CA HIS A 672 17.00 16.84 -26.41
C HIS A 672 15.74 16.86 -25.53
N PHE A 673 14.59 17.29 -26.08
CA PHE A 673 13.31 17.27 -25.36
C PHE A 673 12.87 15.86 -24.98
N LEU A 674 13.01 14.89 -25.90
CA LEU A 674 12.65 13.50 -25.63
C LEU A 674 13.60 12.85 -24.61
N MET A 675 14.88 13.20 -24.66
CA MET A 675 15.87 12.77 -23.67
C MET A 675 15.59 13.35 -22.29
N ASP A 676 15.21 14.63 -22.21
CA ASP A 676 14.84 15.29 -20.95
C ASP A 676 13.56 14.67 -20.38
N GLU A 677 12.55 14.39 -21.20
CA GLU A 677 11.34 13.69 -20.78
C GLU A 677 11.60 12.27 -20.30
N PHE A 678 12.43 11.52 -21.02
CA PHE A 678 12.79 10.17 -20.62
C PHE A 678 13.59 10.21 -19.30
N THR A 679 14.50 11.16 -19.17
CA THR A 679 15.30 11.38 -17.97
C THR A 679 14.41 11.80 -16.79
N ALA A 680 13.40 12.64 -17.02
CA ALA A 680 12.38 12.95 -16.04
C ALA A 680 11.63 11.70 -15.62
N ALA A 681 11.13 10.88 -16.55
CA ALA A 681 10.29 9.71 -16.25
C ALA A 681 11.05 8.57 -15.54
N TYR A 682 12.21 8.20 -16.07
CA TYR A 682 12.94 6.99 -15.68
C TYR A 682 14.23 7.26 -14.91
N GLY A 683 14.58 8.53 -14.74
CA GLY A 683 15.79 8.96 -14.07
C GLY A 683 17.03 8.95 -14.97
N SER A 684 18.03 9.71 -14.54
CA SER A 684 19.34 9.85 -15.20
C SER A 684 20.12 8.54 -15.30
N GLN A 685 19.84 7.57 -14.42
CA GLN A 685 20.44 6.23 -14.46
C GLN A 685 20.01 5.43 -15.70
N CYS A 686 18.85 5.77 -16.29
CA CYS A 686 18.33 5.12 -17.49
C CYS A 686 18.64 5.89 -18.78
N ALA A 687 19.47 6.94 -18.74
CA ALA A 687 19.72 7.79 -19.91
C ALA A 687 20.32 7.01 -21.10
N CYS A 688 21.14 5.99 -20.86
CA CYS A 688 21.66 5.14 -21.95
C CYS A 688 20.58 4.25 -22.59
N LEU A 689 19.53 3.90 -21.84
CA LEU A 689 18.38 3.16 -22.34
C LEU A 689 17.46 4.06 -23.17
N ALA A 690 17.39 5.34 -22.83
CA ALA A 690 16.61 6.35 -23.56
C ALA A 690 16.93 6.31 -25.06
N TRP A 691 18.22 6.27 -25.42
CA TRP A 691 18.63 6.21 -26.82
C TRP A 691 18.14 4.94 -27.53
N LYS A 692 18.25 3.77 -26.89
CA LYS A 692 17.78 2.50 -27.46
C LYS A 692 16.27 2.50 -27.66
N VAL A 693 15.53 2.97 -26.66
CA VAL A 693 14.08 3.05 -26.69
C VAL A 693 13.64 4.05 -27.77
N LEU A 694 14.19 5.26 -27.77
CA LEU A 694 13.88 6.29 -28.76
C LEU A 694 14.27 5.84 -30.18
N GLN A 695 15.43 5.19 -30.36
CA GLN A 695 15.86 4.63 -31.64
C GLN A 695 14.86 3.60 -32.16
N SER A 696 14.42 2.66 -31.32
CA SER A 696 13.38 1.69 -31.70
C SER A 696 12.05 2.36 -32.07
N TYR A 697 11.70 3.48 -31.44
CA TYR A 697 10.54 4.29 -31.82
C TYR A 697 10.71 4.94 -33.19
N PHE A 698 11.89 5.49 -33.48
CA PHE A 698 12.17 6.08 -34.78
C PHE A 698 12.18 5.01 -35.89
N GLU A 699 12.76 3.84 -35.63
CA GLU A 699 12.81 2.71 -36.57
C GLU A 699 11.41 2.10 -36.82
N ALA A 700 10.61 1.84 -35.78
CA ALA A 700 9.24 1.32 -35.93
C ALA A 700 8.27 2.35 -36.55
N ALA A 701 8.52 3.65 -36.36
CA ALA A 701 7.78 4.71 -37.04
C ALA A 701 8.13 4.79 -38.55
N LEU A 702 9.36 4.43 -38.93
CA LEU A 702 9.81 4.33 -40.31
C LEU A 702 9.28 3.05 -41.00
N GLU A 703 9.17 1.91 -40.30
CA GLU A 703 8.62 0.67 -40.88
C GLU A 703 7.10 0.74 -41.13
N ASN A 704 6.34 1.36 -40.22
CA ASN A 704 4.90 1.64 -40.40
C ASN A 704 4.60 2.72 -41.46
N PHE A 705 5.64 3.24 -42.13
CA PHE A 705 5.52 4.14 -43.27
C PHE A 705 5.13 3.41 -44.55
N MET A 706 5.28 2.07 -44.62
CA MET A 706 5.05 1.31 -45.85
C MET A 706 3.71 0.57 -45.95
N GLU A 707 2.94 0.34 -44.87
CA GLU A 707 1.84 -0.66 -44.93
C GLU A 707 0.39 -0.29 -44.57
N VAL A 708 0.04 0.79 -43.85
CA VAL A 708 -1.37 0.91 -43.39
C VAL A 708 -2.02 2.29 -43.65
N GLY A 709 -2.94 2.28 -44.63
CA GLY A 709 -4.01 3.26 -44.81
C GLY A 709 -5.31 2.77 -44.16
N GLY A 710 -5.75 3.44 -43.09
CA GLY A 710 -7.00 3.10 -42.39
C GLY A 710 -7.22 3.97 -41.16
N LEU A 711 -8.48 4.33 -40.87
CA LEU A 711 -8.88 5.13 -39.69
C LEU A 711 -8.57 4.37 -38.39
N VAL A 712 -7.76 4.97 -37.51
CA VAL A 712 -7.46 4.41 -36.18
C VAL A 712 -8.31 5.16 -35.15
N GLU A 713 -9.33 4.48 -34.60
CA GLU A 713 -9.96 4.90 -33.34
C GLU A 713 -8.88 5.07 -32.26
N TYR A 714 -8.99 6.11 -31.44
CA TYR A 714 -8.13 6.39 -30.28
C TYR A 714 -8.27 5.29 -29.18
N ARG A 715 -7.85 4.06 -29.48
CA ARG A 715 -7.48 3.06 -28.48
C ARG A 715 -6.03 3.34 -28.11
N VAL A 716 -5.86 4.15 -27.06
CA VAL A 716 -4.58 4.34 -26.38
C VAL A 716 -3.91 2.97 -26.21
N CYS A 717 -2.82 2.76 -26.96
CA CYS A 717 -1.86 1.66 -26.87
C CYS A 717 -2.30 0.43 -26.05
N LYS A 718 -3.16 -0.43 -26.62
CA LYS A 718 -3.10 -1.87 -26.29
C LYS A 718 -1.89 -2.54 -26.95
N CYS A 719 -1.30 -1.92 -27.96
CA CYS A 719 -0.17 -2.46 -28.73
C CYS A 719 1.21 -2.30 -28.06
N TRP A 720 1.32 -1.64 -26.90
CA TRP A 720 2.60 -1.59 -26.18
C TRP A 720 2.83 -2.81 -25.28
N PHE A 721 1.80 -3.62 -25.01
CA PHE A 721 1.84 -4.62 -23.93
C PHE A 721 0.99 -5.87 -24.20
N ALA A 722 1.35 -6.68 -25.20
CA ALA A 722 1.01 -8.12 -25.39
C ALA A 722 1.68 -8.56 -26.71
N GLU A 723 2.35 -9.70 -26.90
CA GLU A 723 2.60 -10.91 -26.12
C GLU A 723 3.91 -11.55 -26.66
N ASP A 724 4.38 -12.58 -25.97
CA ASP A 724 5.62 -13.33 -26.19
C ASP A 724 6.01 -13.67 -27.64
N LYS A 725 7.33 -13.63 -27.86
CA LYS A 725 8.14 -14.13 -29.00
C LYS A 725 8.45 -13.08 -30.06
N GLY A 726 9.72 -13.06 -30.46
CA GLY A 726 10.37 -11.98 -31.21
C GLY A 726 9.60 -11.45 -32.41
N PHE A 727 9.67 -10.14 -32.58
CA PHE A 727 9.35 -9.34 -33.77
C PHE A 727 8.56 -10.07 -34.86
N ARG A 728 7.22 -10.08 -34.73
CA ARG A 728 6.27 -9.97 -35.83
C ARG A 728 5.00 -9.27 -35.33
N VAL A 729 4.74 -8.09 -35.87
CA VAL A 729 3.46 -7.40 -35.71
C VAL A 729 2.53 -7.95 -36.79
N GLU A 730 1.70 -8.93 -36.47
CA GLU A 730 0.55 -9.27 -37.31
C GLU A 730 -0.61 -8.34 -36.95
N CYS A 731 -1.00 -7.53 -37.93
CA CYS A 731 -2.11 -6.60 -37.87
C CYS A 731 -3.43 -7.41 -37.88
N LEU A 732 -4.05 -7.61 -36.71
CA LEU A 732 -5.44 -8.07 -36.66
C LEU A 732 -6.36 -6.87 -36.93
N MET A 733 -6.98 -6.89 -38.12
CA MET A 733 -7.92 -5.90 -38.66
C MET A 733 -9.08 -5.55 -37.73
#